data_AF-A0A5C5VFJ4-F1
#
_entry.id   AF-A0A5C5VFJ4-F1
#
_cell.length_a   1.000
_cell.length_b   1.000
_cell.length_c   1.000
_cell.angle_alpha   90.00
_cell.angle_beta   90.00
_cell.angle_gamma   90.00
#
_symmetry.space_group_name_H-M   'P 1'
#
loop_
_entity.id
_entity.type
_entity.pdbx_description
1 polymer ?
#
loop_
_entity_poly.entity_id
_entity_poly.type
_entity_poly.pdbx_seq_one_letter_code
_entity_poly.pdbx_strand_id
1 'polypeptide(L)'
;MTRMNVVQADLSGGNFDGVNLSDSTFDNTAMQSLSIRQGSLVRTWLRDADLTGSDFTGADLTDAHLFNAKLTDARFDDAIIWGAMLRNNTGNGINQQQFDSTASYQSGELGPVSLSGEMHSWDFRGKNLNGAHFADGSELQGALWAGADLTDASFGGVSGLVGVDFRGTRLSGAGFSRTDLSGTDFRDADLSRVGFNRVNLNGALLDGATASSVDGHKASIEFVRSDLTNAILANADLRSAHFSETVVTGADFSGADLRHAELIDAQQYGFTAAMLQSTGSYQSKDLTGISLAEWSLPGVDFTDFALTDSDWRYTDMTGAVFVGADLARADFGAAILAHTDFSGANLSHAVIRSNSLSTANLSDANIARATIVSFSLGRLTAAQLESTRSLQEKNLEHVRLEHADLTGVDLSGVSLVGAAFINCALEGADFTDADIRGATLQFDSGGMSNTQITSTRSFMEKDLSNTGIPYADLSGLDLSGFNLAGANLYSSVMLFADLTGADLTGADLSWSYLQEVRFDDSVLTGANLSTTTYFGFSRTDLYDSKSYQEGDLRDIDLSGNNLNNWDFTEQNLTGANLSGSSATGVVLDRADLRQATLTGDISMSDYRYAISPTGKIAVLALDAGQTLTVRNDPRFRLDEHVGSGVVAVFETDFNAGGTLRLVVDEDPWRSTLRFQTDDQTIALSGALSLDFDPDASPDNLVGRAFQFFEWPASPSGSFDIITGEGHVWDLSRLYTTGEATLVSVDGQTLTLAGDFNLDGRVDAADYTVWRDNVGRPVGTLLNDTATEGLIGDEQYALWAANYGSVLAAAHTAPEPAAALLLFTAVGVHGRFRRSRWR
;
A
#
# COMPACT_ATOMS: atom_id res chain seq x y z
N MET A 1 -37.06 -34.16 -19.02
CA MET A 1 -36.59 -33.59 -20.29
C MET A 1 -35.98 -32.22 -20.00
N THR A 2 -34.69 -32.18 -19.65
CA THR A 2 -33.99 -30.93 -19.32
C THR A 2 -33.47 -30.22 -20.57
N ARG A 3 -33.29 -28.90 -20.51
CA ARG A 3 -32.70 -28.07 -21.59
C ARG A 3 -33.38 -28.21 -22.96
N MET A 4 -34.70 -28.37 -22.97
CA MET A 4 -35.47 -28.29 -24.22
C MET A 4 -35.57 -26.85 -24.68
N ASN A 5 -35.63 -26.63 -26.00
CA ASN A 5 -35.92 -25.32 -26.58
C ASN A 5 -37.15 -25.47 -27.48
N VAL A 6 -38.29 -24.99 -26.98
CA VAL A 6 -39.61 -25.08 -27.62
C VAL A 6 -40.17 -23.66 -27.65
N VAL A 7 -40.42 -23.11 -28.83
CA VAL A 7 -40.89 -21.73 -29.00
C VAL A 7 -42.04 -21.74 -30.01
N GLN A 8 -43.11 -20.98 -29.74
CA GLN A 8 -44.31 -20.91 -30.58
C GLN A 8 -45.03 -22.26 -30.84
N ALA A 9 -44.82 -23.27 -29.98
CA ALA A 9 -45.55 -24.52 -30.00
C ALA A 9 -46.90 -24.41 -29.26
N ASP A 10 -47.83 -25.31 -29.61
CA ASP A 10 -49.06 -25.57 -28.86
C ASP A 10 -48.91 -26.90 -28.09
N LEU A 11 -49.01 -26.81 -26.77
CA LEU A 11 -48.91 -27.90 -25.79
C LEU A 11 -50.19 -28.02 -24.94
N SER A 12 -51.27 -27.33 -25.34
CA SER A 12 -52.50 -27.18 -24.56
C SER A 12 -53.12 -28.53 -24.15
N GLY A 13 -53.55 -28.64 -22.89
CA GLY A 13 -54.13 -29.86 -22.33
C GLY A 13 -53.15 -31.01 -22.12
N GLY A 14 -51.84 -30.80 -22.31
CA GLY A 14 -50.81 -31.81 -22.07
C GLY A 14 -50.64 -32.18 -20.59
N ASN A 15 -50.23 -33.42 -20.33
CA ASN A 15 -49.85 -33.90 -19.00
C ASN A 15 -48.33 -34.10 -18.92
N PHE A 16 -47.71 -33.37 -18.01
CA PHE A 16 -46.29 -33.37 -17.65
C PHE A 16 -46.11 -33.54 -16.12
N ASP A 17 -47.05 -34.21 -15.45
CA ASP A 17 -46.97 -34.51 -14.01
C ASP A 17 -45.67 -35.26 -13.68
N GLY A 18 -44.95 -34.80 -12.65
CA GLY A 18 -43.66 -35.37 -12.23
C GLY A 18 -42.51 -35.17 -13.23
N VAL A 19 -42.69 -34.44 -14.33
CA VAL A 19 -41.64 -34.24 -15.33
C VAL A 19 -40.68 -33.14 -14.85
N ASN A 20 -39.38 -33.45 -14.89
CA ASN A 20 -38.33 -32.45 -14.82
C ASN A 20 -38.18 -31.77 -16.20
N LEU A 21 -38.42 -30.46 -16.25
CA LEU A 21 -38.28 -29.55 -17.39
C LEU A 21 -37.17 -28.50 -17.16
N SER A 22 -36.34 -28.66 -16.11
CA SER A 22 -35.36 -27.64 -15.69
C SER A 22 -34.43 -27.16 -16.82
N ASP A 23 -34.01 -25.90 -16.74
CA ASP A 23 -33.16 -25.20 -17.71
C ASP A 23 -33.73 -25.15 -19.16
N SER A 24 -35.05 -25.34 -19.35
CA SER A 24 -35.69 -25.34 -20.68
C SER A 24 -36.28 -23.99 -21.07
N THR A 25 -36.61 -23.81 -22.34
CA THR A 25 -37.30 -22.64 -22.90
C THR A 25 -38.62 -23.04 -23.54
N PHE A 26 -39.66 -22.30 -23.17
CA PHE A 26 -41.07 -22.37 -23.57
C PHE A 26 -41.62 -20.94 -23.80
N ASP A 27 -40.80 -20.07 -24.39
CA ASP A 27 -41.21 -18.70 -24.65
C ASP A 27 -42.26 -18.64 -25.78
N ASN A 28 -43.27 -17.79 -25.60
CA ASN A 28 -44.34 -17.54 -26.58
C ASN A 28 -45.12 -18.81 -26.99
N THR A 29 -45.22 -19.83 -26.12
CA THR A 29 -45.96 -21.07 -26.38
C THR A 29 -47.40 -21.01 -25.85
N ALA A 30 -48.32 -21.67 -26.56
CA ALA A 30 -49.66 -21.95 -26.07
C ALA A 30 -49.62 -23.20 -25.18
N MET A 31 -50.02 -23.06 -23.91
CA MET A 31 -49.89 -24.07 -22.87
C MET A 31 -51.13 -24.07 -21.97
N GLN A 32 -52.32 -23.76 -22.51
CA GLN A 32 -53.54 -23.64 -21.72
C GLN A 32 -53.98 -24.99 -21.15
N SER A 33 -54.50 -25.00 -19.92
CA SER A 33 -54.97 -26.19 -19.19
C SER A 33 -53.94 -27.33 -19.12
N LEU A 34 -52.66 -26.99 -19.10
CA LEU A 34 -51.55 -27.94 -18.97
C LEU A 34 -51.46 -28.45 -17.53
N SER A 35 -51.06 -29.70 -17.30
CA SER A 35 -50.80 -30.23 -15.96
C SER A 35 -49.31 -30.52 -15.78
N ILE A 36 -48.67 -29.94 -14.77
CA ILE A 36 -47.25 -30.18 -14.43
C ILE A 36 -47.11 -30.43 -12.91
N ARG A 37 -48.05 -31.18 -12.32
CA ARG A 37 -48.11 -31.36 -10.86
C ARG A 37 -46.90 -32.14 -10.38
N GLN A 38 -46.28 -31.70 -9.28
CA GLN A 38 -45.05 -32.30 -8.74
C GLN A 38 -43.88 -32.35 -9.75
N GLY A 39 -43.92 -31.55 -10.82
CA GLY A 39 -42.83 -31.41 -11.80
C GLY A 39 -41.80 -30.36 -11.38
N SER A 40 -40.70 -30.27 -12.13
CA SER A 40 -39.65 -29.26 -11.88
C SER A 40 -39.49 -28.36 -13.10
N LEU A 41 -39.64 -27.06 -12.91
CA LEU A 41 -39.46 -25.96 -13.86
C LEU A 41 -38.29 -25.05 -13.46
N VAL A 42 -37.34 -25.54 -12.65
CA VAL A 42 -36.19 -24.74 -12.18
C VAL A 42 -35.45 -24.06 -13.34
N ARG A 43 -35.26 -22.73 -13.27
CA ARG A 43 -34.68 -21.88 -14.32
C ARG A 43 -35.32 -22.04 -15.71
N THR A 44 -36.61 -22.41 -15.78
CA THR A 44 -37.33 -22.56 -17.06
C THR A 44 -37.83 -21.21 -17.55
N TRP A 45 -37.69 -20.95 -18.85
CA TRP A 45 -38.12 -19.71 -19.49
C TRP A 45 -39.52 -19.91 -20.07
N LEU A 46 -40.49 -19.10 -19.63
CA LEU A 46 -41.93 -19.19 -19.95
C LEU A 46 -42.45 -17.80 -20.35
N ARG A 47 -41.62 -16.97 -20.97
CA ARG A 47 -41.92 -15.56 -21.25
C ARG A 47 -43.02 -15.47 -22.32
N ASP A 48 -44.02 -14.64 -22.07
CA ASP A 48 -45.20 -14.47 -22.93
C ASP A 48 -46.00 -15.78 -23.18
N ALA A 49 -45.80 -16.84 -22.38
CA ALA A 49 -46.51 -18.10 -22.52
C ALA A 49 -47.98 -17.96 -22.07
N ASP A 50 -48.90 -18.64 -22.74
CA ASP A 50 -50.31 -18.68 -22.34
C ASP A 50 -50.59 -19.93 -21.50
N LEU A 51 -50.54 -19.78 -20.18
CA LEU A 51 -50.68 -20.84 -19.18
C LEU A 51 -52.07 -20.83 -18.52
N THR A 52 -53.06 -20.17 -19.15
CA THR A 52 -54.43 -20.04 -18.64
C THR A 52 -55.00 -21.39 -18.20
N GLY A 53 -55.47 -21.50 -16.96
CA GLY A 53 -56.06 -22.72 -16.39
C GLY A 53 -55.10 -23.87 -16.09
N SER A 54 -53.78 -23.65 -16.15
CA SER A 54 -52.79 -24.72 -15.95
C SER A 54 -52.57 -25.07 -14.48
N ASP A 55 -52.25 -26.34 -14.21
CA ASP A 55 -52.10 -26.90 -12.86
C ASP A 55 -50.62 -27.17 -12.52
N PHE A 56 -50.06 -26.30 -11.68
CA PHE A 56 -48.72 -26.39 -11.13
C PHE A 56 -48.70 -26.94 -9.69
N THR A 57 -49.72 -27.69 -9.25
CA THR A 57 -49.82 -28.15 -7.85
C THR A 57 -48.56 -28.91 -7.41
N GLY A 58 -47.84 -28.38 -6.42
CA GLY A 58 -46.58 -28.90 -5.91
C GLY A 58 -45.39 -28.87 -6.88
N ALA A 59 -45.46 -28.08 -7.95
CA ALA A 59 -44.35 -27.92 -8.89
C ALA A 59 -43.25 -27.01 -8.33
N ASP A 60 -42.01 -27.25 -8.75
CA ASP A 60 -40.85 -26.43 -8.39
C ASP A 60 -40.52 -25.43 -9.50
N LEU A 61 -40.85 -24.15 -9.29
CA LEU A 61 -40.58 -23.04 -10.21
C LEU A 61 -39.38 -22.18 -9.77
N THR A 62 -38.42 -22.73 -9.01
CA THR A 62 -37.27 -21.95 -8.52
C THR A 62 -36.52 -21.27 -9.68
N ASP A 63 -36.28 -19.97 -9.59
CA ASP A 63 -35.67 -19.12 -10.64
C ASP A 63 -36.38 -19.18 -12.02
N ALA A 64 -37.63 -19.62 -12.12
CA ALA A 64 -38.35 -19.66 -13.40
C ALA A 64 -38.70 -18.25 -13.91
N HIS A 65 -38.63 -18.03 -15.23
CA HIS A 65 -38.89 -16.74 -15.86
C HIS A 65 -40.29 -16.69 -16.49
N LEU A 66 -41.29 -16.17 -15.77
CA LEU A 66 -42.69 -16.10 -16.21
C LEU A 66 -43.11 -14.71 -16.73
N PHE A 67 -42.15 -13.85 -17.09
CA PHE A 67 -42.41 -12.48 -17.55
C PHE A 67 -43.53 -12.42 -18.59
N ASN A 68 -44.58 -11.65 -18.30
CA ASN A 68 -45.76 -11.44 -19.15
C ASN A 68 -46.55 -12.71 -19.54
N ALA A 69 -46.33 -13.84 -18.87
CA ALA A 69 -47.13 -15.05 -19.03
C ALA A 69 -48.57 -14.85 -18.54
N LYS A 70 -49.54 -15.48 -19.20
CA LYS A 70 -50.95 -15.46 -18.77
C LYS A 70 -51.20 -16.57 -17.76
N LEU A 71 -51.61 -16.20 -16.55
CA LEU A 71 -51.81 -17.08 -15.40
C LEU A 71 -53.26 -17.08 -14.88
N THR A 72 -54.20 -16.50 -15.64
CA THR A 72 -55.64 -16.56 -15.33
C THR A 72 -56.08 -17.99 -15.04
N ASP A 73 -56.73 -18.20 -13.89
CA ASP A 73 -57.21 -19.50 -13.40
C ASP A 73 -56.13 -20.60 -13.23
N ALA A 74 -54.83 -20.27 -13.32
CA ALA A 74 -53.75 -21.22 -13.06
C ALA A 74 -53.66 -21.56 -11.55
N ARG A 75 -53.33 -22.81 -11.23
CA ARG A 75 -53.25 -23.33 -9.85
C ARG A 75 -51.81 -23.47 -9.40
N PHE A 76 -51.50 -22.91 -8.23
CA PHE A 76 -50.15 -22.88 -7.63
C PHE A 76 -50.09 -23.55 -6.25
N ASP A 77 -51.10 -24.35 -5.91
CA ASP A 77 -51.23 -25.00 -4.60
C ASP A 77 -49.96 -25.81 -4.27
N ASP A 78 -49.31 -25.49 -3.16
CA ASP A 78 -48.04 -26.10 -2.71
C ASP A 78 -46.83 -25.94 -3.66
N ALA A 79 -46.90 -25.06 -4.68
CA ALA A 79 -45.79 -24.81 -5.60
C ALA A 79 -44.65 -24.00 -4.95
N ILE A 80 -43.41 -24.24 -5.36
CA ILE A 80 -42.22 -23.48 -4.92
C ILE A 80 -41.95 -22.37 -5.93
N ILE A 81 -41.81 -21.12 -5.48
CA ILE A 81 -41.61 -19.94 -6.35
C ILE A 81 -40.40 -19.08 -5.94
N TRP A 82 -39.45 -19.66 -5.20
CA TRP A 82 -38.21 -18.99 -4.76
C TRP A 82 -37.44 -18.44 -5.98
N GLY A 83 -37.11 -17.15 -5.98
CA GLY A 83 -36.42 -16.49 -7.10
C GLY A 83 -37.22 -16.37 -8.42
N ALA A 84 -38.49 -16.79 -8.46
CA ALA A 84 -39.28 -16.75 -9.69
C ALA A 84 -39.55 -15.31 -10.19
N MET A 85 -39.46 -15.09 -11.50
CA MET A 85 -39.72 -13.79 -12.11
C MET A 85 -41.17 -13.66 -12.59
N LEU A 86 -42.05 -13.25 -11.67
CA LEU A 86 -43.49 -13.06 -11.86
C LEU A 86 -43.84 -11.59 -12.25
N ARG A 87 -43.11 -11.04 -13.22
CA ARG A 87 -43.31 -9.67 -13.71
C ARG A 87 -44.44 -9.57 -14.75
N ASN A 88 -45.30 -8.59 -14.56
CA ASN A 88 -46.52 -8.31 -15.31
C ASN A 88 -47.56 -9.44 -15.25
N ASN A 89 -47.47 -10.32 -14.25
CA ASN A 89 -48.38 -11.46 -14.13
C ASN A 89 -49.68 -11.14 -13.38
N THR A 90 -49.72 -10.11 -12.53
CA THR A 90 -50.94 -9.73 -11.77
C THR A 90 -52.06 -9.26 -12.69
N GLY A 91 -51.77 -8.30 -13.57
CA GLY A 91 -52.66 -7.89 -14.68
C GLY A 91 -52.90 -8.99 -15.74
N ASN A 92 -52.19 -10.12 -15.66
CA ASN A 92 -52.35 -11.31 -16.49
C ASN A 92 -52.89 -12.52 -15.70
N GLY A 93 -53.44 -12.30 -14.49
CA GLY A 93 -54.29 -13.27 -13.79
C GLY A 93 -53.70 -14.01 -12.58
N ILE A 94 -52.54 -13.62 -12.02
CA ILE A 94 -52.14 -14.06 -10.67
C ILE A 94 -52.71 -13.10 -9.61
N ASN A 95 -53.47 -13.62 -8.64
CA ASN A 95 -54.03 -12.87 -7.53
C ASN A 95 -53.47 -13.35 -6.18
N GLN A 96 -53.79 -12.64 -5.09
CA GLN A 96 -53.30 -12.97 -3.75
C GLN A 96 -53.65 -14.41 -3.33
N GLN A 97 -54.86 -14.92 -3.63
CA GLN A 97 -55.24 -16.28 -3.25
C GLN A 97 -54.38 -17.36 -3.93
N GLN A 98 -53.97 -17.14 -5.19
CA GLN A 98 -53.05 -18.03 -5.91
C GLN A 98 -51.61 -17.91 -5.39
N PHE A 99 -51.20 -16.72 -4.95
CA PHE A 99 -49.88 -16.51 -4.36
C PHE A 99 -49.78 -17.13 -2.97
N ASP A 100 -50.82 -16.94 -2.15
CA ASP A 100 -50.97 -17.46 -0.79
C ASP A 100 -50.99 -19.00 -0.74
N SER A 101 -51.44 -19.67 -1.81
CA SER A 101 -51.49 -21.14 -1.85
C SER A 101 -50.13 -21.80 -2.17
N THR A 102 -49.11 -21.03 -2.57
CA THR A 102 -47.75 -21.55 -2.80
C THR A 102 -47.09 -22.07 -1.52
N ALA A 103 -46.24 -23.10 -1.63
CA ALA A 103 -45.43 -23.58 -0.51
C ALA A 103 -44.44 -22.51 -0.01
N SER A 104 -43.90 -21.69 -0.92
CA SER A 104 -43.04 -20.55 -0.58
C SER A 104 -43.77 -19.51 0.31
N TYR A 105 -45.00 -19.13 -0.03
CA TYR A 105 -45.76 -18.21 0.82
C TYR A 105 -46.12 -18.84 2.16
N GLN A 106 -46.56 -20.10 2.18
CA GLN A 106 -46.95 -20.81 3.40
C GLN A 106 -45.78 -21.00 4.36
N SER A 107 -44.58 -21.34 3.87
CA SER A 107 -43.36 -21.47 4.68
C SER A 107 -42.83 -20.13 5.18
N GLY A 108 -43.11 -19.04 4.47
CA GLY A 108 -42.58 -17.71 4.72
C GLY A 108 -41.36 -17.36 3.87
N GLU A 109 -40.87 -18.29 3.04
CA GLU A 109 -39.65 -18.15 2.24
C GLU A 109 -39.99 -17.76 0.79
N LEU A 110 -40.00 -16.44 0.53
CA LEU A 110 -40.38 -15.82 -0.76
C LEU A 110 -39.21 -15.16 -1.52
N GLY A 111 -38.01 -15.04 -0.95
CA GLY A 111 -36.86 -14.42 -1.62
C GLY A 111 -36.42 -15.14 -2.90
N PRO A 112 -35.51 -14.55 -3.69
CA PRO A 112 -35.59 -13.21 -4.23
C PRO A 112 -36.65 -13.15 -5.37
N VAL A 113 -37.93 -13.37 -5.07
CA VAL A 113 -39.02 -13.29 -6.06
C VAL A 113 -39.07 -11.90 -6.72
N SER A 114 -39.40 -11.86 -8.02
CA SER A 114 -39.72 -10.59 -8.69
C SER A 114 -41.21 -10.49 -8.99
N LEU A 115 -41.82 -9.37 -8.60
CA LEU A 115 -43.25 -9.11 -8.69
C LEU A 115 -43.52 -7.77 -9.40
N SER A 116 -44.66 -7.64 -10.07
CA SER A 116 -45.15 -6.31 -10.49
C SER A 116 -46.65 -6.23 -10.73
N GLY A 117 -47.15 -5.00 -10.81
CA GLY A 117 -48.55 -4.64 -11.04
C GLY A 117 -49.36 -4.50 -9.74
N GLU A 118 -50.64 -4.84 -9.77
CA GLU A 118 -51.58 -4.58 -8.67
C GLU A 118 -51.43 -5.59 -7.52
N MET A 119 -50.89 -5.12 -6.39
CA MET A 119 -50.67 -5.89 -5.15
C MET A 119 -51.33 -5.21 -3.93
N HIS A 120 -52.46 -4.53 -4.19
CA HIS A 120 -53.30 -3.86 -3.20
C HIS A 120 -53.62 -4.75 -1.99
N SER A 121 -53.30 -4.29 -0.78
CA SER A 121 -53.54 -5.01 0.49
C SER A 121 -52.92 -6.41 0.62
N TRP A 122 -51.92 -6.78 -0.19
CA TRP A 122 -51.23 -8.08 -0.04
C TRP A 122 -50.50 -8.15 1.32
N ASP A 123 -50.51 -9.35 1.94
CA ASP A 123 -49.93 -9.56 3.26
C ASP A 123 -48.53 -10.19 3.17
N PHE A 124 -47.51 -9.41 3.53
CA PHE A 124 -46.11 -9.84 3.56
C PHE A 124 -45.55 -9.88 4.99
N ARG A 125 -46.39 -9.74 6.03
CA ARG A 125 -45.94 -9.68 7.42
C ARG A 125 -45.19 -10.93 7.84
N GLY A 126 -44.00 -10.74 8.41
CA GLY A 126 -43.14 -11.84 8.85
C GLY A 126 -42.61 -12.75 7.74
N LYS A 127 -42.70 -12.35 6.47
CA LYS A 127 -42.17 -13.11 5.33
C LYS A 127 -40.71 -12.73 5.05
N ASN A 128 -39.92 -13.70 4.61
CA ASN A 128 -38.59 -13.47 4.05
C ASN A 128 -38.70 -13.17 2.55
N LEU A 129 -38.40 -11.92 2.20
CA LEU A 129 -38.38 -11.35 0.85
C LEU A 129 -36.97 -10.78 0.54
N ASN A 130 -35.92 -11.38 1.13
CA ASN A 130 -34.53 -11.02 0.84
C ASN A 130 -34.27 -11.00 -0.68
N GLY A 131 -33.73 -9.88 -1.17
CA GLY A 131 -33.43 -9.66 -2.59
C GLY A 131 -34.65 -9.54 -3.53
N ALA A 132 -35.88 -9.40 -3.00
CA ALA A 132 -37.08 -9.32 -3.84
C ALA A 132 -37.10 -8.06 -4.73
N HIS A 133 -37.55 -8.21 -5.99
CA HIS A 133 -37.63 -7.12 -6.96
C HIS A 133 -39.07 -6.74 -7.30
N PHE A 134 -39.55 -5.65 -6.69
CA PHE A 134 -40.79 -4.98 -7.10
C PHE A 134 -40.49 -4.04 -8.26
N ALA A 135 -41.05 -4.31 -9.43
CA ALA A 135 -40.72 -3.53 -10.62
C ALA A 135 -41.37 -2.15 -10.65
N ASP A 136 -40.76 -1.23 -11.39
CA ASP A 136 -41.30 0.10 -11.74
C ASP A 136 -42.77 0.01 -12.20
N GLY A 137 -43.62 0.90 -11.67
CA GLY A 137 -45.07 0.88 -11.91
C GLY A 137 -45.88 -0.15 -11.10
N SER A 138 -45.30 -0.82 -10.10
CA SER A 138 -46.08 -1.65 -9.16
C SER A 138 -46.98 -0.80 -8.26
N GLU A 139 -48.12 -1.35 -7.84
CA GLU A 139 -49.13 -0.70 -7.01
C GLU A 139 -49.26 -1.47 -5.68
N LEU A 140 -48.64 -0.93 -4.62
CA LEU A 140 -48.47 -1.56 -3.29
C LEU A 140 -49.37 -0.96 -2.19
N GLN A 141 -50.43 -0.22 -2.58
CA GLN A 141 -51.31 0.52 -1.68
C GLN A 141 -51.92 -0.40 -0.61
N GLY A 142 -51.62 -0.12 0.66
CA GLY A 142 -52.14 -0.86 1.81
C GLY A 142 -51.51 -2.26 2.02
N ALA A 143 -50.49 -2.64 1.26
CA ALA A 143 -49.75 -3.88 1.51
C ALA A 143 -49.12 -3.86 2.92
N LEU A 144 -49.08 -5.03 3.57
CA LEU A 144 -48.70 -5.16 4.98
C LEU A 144 -47.29 -5.75 5.13
N TRP A 145 -46.35 -4.99 5.69
CA TRP A 145 -44.94 -5.38 5.72
C TRP A 145 -44.37 -5.66 7.11
N ALA A 146 -45.06 -5.28 8.19
CA ALA A 146 -44.56 -5.35 9.56
C ALA A 146 -43.85 -6.69 9.88
N GLY A 147 -42.58 -6.60 10.30
CA GLY A 147 -41.72 -7.75 10.62
C GLY A 147 -41.22 -8.58 9.42
N ALA A 148 -41.45 -8.17 8.17
CA ALA A 148 -40.84 -8.81 7.00
C ALA A 148 -39.32 -8.59 6.96
N ASP A 149 -38.62 -9.55 6.35
CA ASP A 149 -37.24 -9.37 5.92
C ASP A 149 -37.21 -8.92 4.46
N LEU A 150 -36.83 -7.68 4.24
CA LEU A 150 -36.71 -6.98 2.97
C LEU A 150 -35.25 -6.59 2.69
N THR A 151 -34.29 -7.27 3.32
CA THR A 151 -32.85 -7.07 3.10
C THR A 151 -32.53 -7.18 1.61
N ASP A 152 -31.85 -6.19 1.05
CA ASP A 152 -31.51 -6.03 -0.36
C ASP A 152 -32.70 -6.02 -1.35
N ALA A 153 -33.94 -5.83 -0.87
CA ALA A 153 -35.11 -5.70 -1.73
C ALA A 153 -35.15 -4.35 -2.46
N SER A 154 -35.68 -4.32 -3.69
CA SER A 154 -35.74 -3.10 -4.49
C SER A 154 -37.19 -2.67 -4.80
N PHE A 155 -37.47 -1.40 -4.54
CA PHE A 155 -38.75 -0.72 -4.73
C PHE A 155 -38.66 0.43 -5.74
N GLY A 156 -37.65 0.45 -6.62
CA GLY A 156 -37.40 1.58 -7.52
C GLY A 156 -38.57 1.89 -8.46
N GLY A 157 -39.17 3.07 -8.34
CA GLY A 157 -40.31 3.52 -9.16
C GLY A 157 -41.67 2.91 -8.81
N VAL A 158 -41.81 2.18 -7.69
CA VAL A 158 -43.13 1.68 -7.27
C VAL A 158 -44.02 2.81 -6.73
N SER A 159 -45.33 2.58 -6.77
CA SER A 159 -46.35 3.47 -6.22
C SER A 159 -47.06 2.84 -5.02
N GLY A 160 -47.74 3.67 -4.23
CA GLY A 160 -48.57 3.20 -3.12
C GLY A 160 -47.85 2.97 -1.79
N LEU A 161 -46.60 3.43 -1.65
CA LEU A 161 -45.84 3.35 -0.39
C LEU A 161 -46.07 4.53 0.59
N VAL A 162 -46.84 5.54 0.17
CA VAL A 162 -47.27 6.67 1.00
C VAL A 162 -48.03 6.17 2.24
N GLY A 163 -47.56 6.53 3.43
CA GLY A 163 -48.18 6.15 4.70
C GLY A 163 -48.09 4.66 5.06
N VAL A 164 -47.22 3.88 4.42
CA VAL A 164 -47.04 2.45 4.70
C VAL A 164 -46.35 2.20 6.04
N ASP A 165 -46.70 1.09 6.69
CA ASP A 165 -46.13 0.63 7.96
C ASP A 165 -44.98 -0.37 7.72
N PHE A 166 -43.74 0.13 7.83
CA PHE A 166 -42.49 -0.62 7.80
C PHE A 166 -41.87 -0.80 9.20
N ARG A 167 -42.64 -0.62 10.29
CA ARG A 167 -42.09 -0.70 11.65
C ARG A 167 -41.49 -2.06 11.97
N GLY A 168 -40.30 -2.04 12.56
CA GLY A 168 -39.54 -3.25 12.91
C GLY A 168 -39.22 -4.16 11.72
N THR A 169 -39.27 -3.66 10.47
CA THR A 169 -38.86 -4.43 9.30
C THR A 169 -37.35 -4.40 9.11
N ARG A 170 -36.80 -5.47 8.53
CA ARG A 170 -35.38 -5.52 8.16
C ARG A 170 -35.27 -4.99 6.73
N LEU A 171 -34.80 -3.76 6.56
CA LEU A 171 -34.67 -3.09 5.27
C LEU A 171 -33.21 -2.98 4.83
N SER A 172 -32.28 -3.71 5.44
CA SER A 172 -30.85 -3.50 5.22
C SER A 172 -30.47 -3.63 3.74
N GLY A 173 -29.85 -2.60 3.15
CA GLY A 173 -29.52 -2.53 1.72
C GLY A 173 -30.70 -2.32 0.75
N ALA A 174 -31.92 -2.11 1.26
CA ALA A 174 -33.09 -1.90 0.40
C ALA A 174 -33.01 -0.58 -0.40
N GLY A 175 -33.51 -0.61 -1.63
CA GLY A 175 -33.43 0.50 -2.58
C GLY A 175 -34.78 1.12 -2.93
N PHE A 176 -34.98 2.38 -2.58
CA PHE A 176 -36.26 3.10 -2.75
C PHE A 176 -36.26 4.18 -3.86
N SER A 177 -35.34 4.08 -4.84
CA SER A 177 -35.08 5.19 -5.76
C SER A 177 -36.32 5.71 -6.49
N ARG A 178 -36.56 7.03 -6.45
CA ARG A 178 -37.70 7.71 -7.11
C ARG A 178 -39.10 7.34 -6.61
N THR A 179 -39.24 6.89 -5.37
CA THR A 179 -40.54 6.59 -4.75
C THR A 179 -41.10 7.76 -3.93
N ASP A 180 -42.41 7.71 -3.69
CA ASP A 180 -43.06 8.54 -2.67
C ASP A 180 -43.30 7.71 -1.40
N LEU A 181 -42.60 8.09 -0.34
CA LEU A 181 -42.63 7.54 1.02
C LEU A 181 -43.11 8.60 2.03
N SER A 182 -43.89 9.59 1.58
CA SER A 182 -44.44 10.60 2.49
C SER A 182 -45.34 9.96 3.55
N GLY A 183 -45.18 10.39 4.80
CA GLY A 183 -45.90 9.86 5.96
C GLY A 183 -45.62 8.39 6.32
N THR A 184 -44.67 7.71 5.66
CA THR A 184 -44.34 6.30 5.88
C THR A 184 -43.69 6.09 7.26
N ASP A 185 -43.98 4.96 7.91
CA ASP A 185 -43.58 4.65 9.29
C ASP A 185 -42.45 3.60 9.32
N PHE A 186 -41.22 4.05 9.55
CA PHE A 186 -39.98 3.29 9.66
C PHE A 186 -39.48 3.12 11.11
N ARG A 187 -40.32 3.41 12.12
CA ARG A 187 -39.89 3.33 13.52
C ARG A 187 -39.41 1.92 13.89
N ASP A 188 -38.33 1.85 14.63
CA ASP A 188 -37.63 0.61 15.00
C ASP A 188 -37.15 -0.26 13.80
N ALA A 189 -37.17 0.24 12.55
CA ALA A 189 -36.67 -0.50 11.39
C ALA A 189 -35.14 -0.54 11.34
N ASP A 190 -34.59 -1.58 10.69
CA ASP A 190 -33.16 -1.65 10.33
C ASP A 190 -32.97 -1.04 8.95
N LEU A 191 -32.44 0.19 8.92
CA LEU A 191 -32.14 0.97 7.72
C LEU A 191 -30.66 0.87 7.28
N SER A 192 -29.89 -0.06 7.83
CA SER A 192 -28.47 -0.22 7.50
C SER A 192 -28.26 -0.35 5.99
N ARG A 193 -27.40 0.46 5.39
CA ARG A 193 -27.11 0.53 3.94
C ARG A 193 -28.31 0.94 3.04
N VAL A 194 -29.40 1.48 3.57
CA VAL A 194 -30.57 1.89 2.75
C VAL A 194 -30.26 3.10 1.86
N GLY A 195 -30.67 3.00 0.58
CA GLY A 195 -30.47 4.05 -0.42
C GLY A 195 -31.74 4.84 -0.75
N PHE A 196 -31.87 6.04 -0.18
CA PHE A 196 -32.92 7.02 -0.50
C PHE A 196 -32.44 8.01 -1.58
N ASN A 197 -32.42 7.56 -2.84
CA ASN A 197 -32.09 8.41 -4.00
C ASN A 197 -33.35 9.04 -4.64
N ARG A 198 -33.48 10.37 -4.59
CA ARG A 198 -34.62 11.14 -5.14
C ARG A 198 -35.98 10.68 -4.60
N VAL A 199 -36.07 10.53 -3.28
CA VAL A 199 -37.25 10.02 -2.58
C VAL A 199 -37.98 11.17 -1.87
N ASN A 200 -39.31 11.15 -1.91
CA ASN A 200 -40.12 11.99 -1.03
C ASN A 200 -40.33 11.27 0.30
N LEU A 201 -39.79 11.81 1.40
CA LEU A 201 -39.95 11.32 2.78
C LEU A 201 -40.69 12.37 3.63
N ASN A 202 -41.47 13.27 3.02
CA ASN A 202 -42.16 14.35 3.72
C ASN A 202 -43.05 13.79 4.85
N GLY A 203 -42.80 14.23 6.09
CA GLY A 203 -43.54 13.78 7.26
C GLY A 203 -43.36 12.29 7.63
N ALA A 204 -42.36 11.60 7.08
CA ALA A 204 -42.07 10.21 7.44
C ALA A 204 -41.63 10.07 8.91
N LEU A 205 -41.90 8.92 9.52
CA LEU A 205 -41.55 8.62 10.91
C LEU A 205 -40.37 7.65 10.95
N LEU A 206 -39.20 8.14 11.32
CA LEU A 206 -37.95 7.38 11.47
C LEU A 206 -37.47 7.35 12.94
N ASP A 207 -38.34 7.70 13.90
CA ASP A 207 -38.00 7.71 15.33
C ASP A 207 -37.51 6.34 15.81
N GLY A 208 -36.34 6.31 16.45
CA GLY A 208 -35.68 5.08 16.88
C GLY A 208 -35.24 4.11 15.77
N ALA A 209 -35.28 4.52 14.49
CA ALA A 209 -34.76 3.70 13.40
C ALA A 209 -33.26 3.43 13.59
N THR A 210 -32.82 2.22 13.25
CA THR A 210 -31.46 1.74 13.53
C THR A 210 -30.64 1.63 12.26
N ALA A 211 -29.33 1.91 12.35
CA ALA A 211 -28.38 1.70 11.29
C ALA A 211 -27.03 1.25 11.88
N SER A 212 -26.48 0.20 11.29
CA SER A 212 -25.13 -0.27 11.58
C SER A 212 -24.22 0.04 10.40
N SER A 213 -23.11 0.71 10.67
CA SER A 213 -21.98 0.70 9.74
C SER A 213 -21.38 -0.71 9.76
N VAL A 214 -21.24 -1.29 8.56
CA VAL A 214 -20.52 -2.55 8.34
C VAL A 214 -19.25 -2.24 7.56
N ASP A 215 -18.16 -2.89 7.95
CA ASP A 215 -16.82 -2.63 7.40
C ASP A 215 -16.82 -2.62 5.86
N GLY A 216 -16.37 -1.51 5.29
CA GLY A 216 -16.25 -1.34 3.83
C GLY A 216 -17.47 -0.73 3.13
N HIS A 217 -18.48 -0.23 3.83
CA HIS A 217 -19.49 0.68 3.24
C HIS A 217 -19.28 2.12 3.73
N LYS A 218 -19.41 3.09 2.81
CA LYS A 218 -19.12 4.51 3.10
C LYS A 218 -20.18 5.17 3.98
N ALA A 219 -21.44 4.80 3.78
CA ALA A 219 -22.57 5.35 4.51
C ALA A 219 -23.45 4.25 5.09
N SER A 220 -24.02 4.49 6.27
CA SER A 220 -25.00 3.62 6.91
C SER A 220 -26.42 3.88 6.39
N ILE A 221 -26.73 5.10 5.95
CA ILE A 221 -27.94 5.49 5.23
C ILE A 221 -27.55 6.56 4.21
N GLU A 222 -28.00 6.43 2.96
CA GLU A 222 -27.76 7.44 1.92
C GLU A 222 -29.03 8.25 1.64
N PHE A 223 -29.03 9.54 2.00
CA PHE A 223 -30.05 10.50 1.58
C PHE A 223 -29.49 11.40 0.47
N VAL A 224 -29.83 11.10 -0.78
CA VAL A 224 -29.30 11.79 -1.96
C VAL A 224 -30.42 12.39 -2.79
N ARG A 225 -30.47 13.73 -2.85
CA ARG A 225 -31.50 14.51 -3.59
C ARG A 225 -32.93 14.22 -3.13
N SER A 226 -33.12 13.95 -1.83
CA SER A 226 -34.39 13.52 -1.25
C SER A 226 -35.03 14.64 -0.40
N ASP A 227 -36.32 14.49 -0.08
CA ASP A 227 -37.08 15.48 0.71
C ASP A 227 -37.53 14.88 2.05
N LEU A 228 -36.81 15.21 3.13
CA LEU A 228 -37.11 14.89 4.53
C LEU A 228 -37.92 16.01 5.23
N THR A 229 -38.57 16.92 4.50
CA THR A 229 -39.34 18.03 5.10
C THR A 229 -40.37 17.51 6.11
N ASN A 230 -40.33 18.03 7.34
CA ASN A 230 -41.12 17.59 8.50
C ASN A 230 -40.96 16.11 8.92
N ALA A 231 -39.96 15.37 8.44
CA ALA A 231 -39.70 14.00 8.88
C ALA A 231 -39.23 13.97 10.35
N ILE A 232 -39.57 12.91 11.08
CA ILE A 232 -39.19 12.73 12.48
C ILE A 232 -38.08 11.68 12.54
N LEU A 233 -36.83 12.12 12.72
CA LEU A 233 -35.64 11.28 12.90
C LEU A 233 -35.16 11.27 14.37
N ALA A 234 -36.05 11.57 15.31
CA ALA A 234 -35.70 11.64 16.72
C ALA A 234 -35.15 10.28 17.22
N ASN A 235 -34.11 10.31 18.06
CA ASN A 235 -33.44 9.12 18.58
C ASN A 235 -32.92 8.12 17.52
N ALA A 236 -32.90 8.49 16.23
CA ALA A 236 -32.46 7.60 15.17
C ALA A 236 -30.94 7.44 15.17
N ASP A 237 -30.48 6.24 14.82
CA ASP A 237 -29.07 5.96 14.59
C ASP A 237 -28.71 6.41 13.17
N LEU A 238 -28.06 7.57 13.08
CA LEU A 238 -27.62 8.19 11.82
C LEU A 238 -26.09 8.22 11.73
N ARG A 239 -25.40 7.32 12.45
CA ARG A 239 -23.94 7.25 12.43
C ARG A 239 -23.46 6.88 11.05
N SER A 240 -22.55 7.64 10.45
CA SER A 240 -22.17 7.50 9.04
C SER A 240 -23.34 7.68 8.05
N ALA A 241 -24.42 8.38 8.40
CA ALA A 241 -25.43 8.77 7.41
C ALA A 241 -24.87 9.88 6.50
N HIS A 242 -25.17 9.81 5.21
CA HIS A 242 -24.74 10.80 4.22
C HIS A 242 -25.94 11.60 3.72
N PHE A 243 -25.88 12.92 3.88
CA PHE A 243 -26.86 13.88 3.39
C PHE A 243 -26.24 14.71 2.27
N SER A 244 -26.67 14.48 1.03
CA SER A 244 -26.26 15.29 -0.13
C SER A 244 -27.48 15.76 -0.90
N GLU A 245 -27.56 17.07 -1.16
CA GLU A 245 -28.69 17.72 -1.84
C GLU A 245 -30.07 17.41 -1.22
N THR A 246 -30.12 17.08 0.08
CA THR A 246 -31.32 16.57 0.76
C THR A 246 -31.99 17.64 1.61
N VAL A 247 -33.26 17.94 1.31
CA VAL A 247 -34.06 18.96 2.00
C VAL A 247 -34.51 18.44 3.36
N VAL A 248 -34.17 19.13 4.45
CA VAL A 248 -34.51 18.72 5.84
C VAL A 248 -35.36 19.77 6.57
N THR A 249 -36.09 20.62 5.83
CA THR A 249 -36.81 21.76 6.41
C THR A 249 -37.87 21.29 7.42
N GLY A 250 -37.72 21.71 8.68
CA GLY A 250 -38.65 21.32 9.76
C GLY A 250 -38.54 19.86 10.21
N ALA A 251 -37.53 19.11 9.77
CA ALA A 251 -37.25 17.76 10.28
C ALA A 251 -36.78 17.81 11.74
N ASP A 252 -37.11 16.76 12.51
CA ASP A 252 -36.72 16.62 13.91
C ASP A 252 -35.57 15.61 14.05
N PHE A 253 -34.40 16.09 14.50
CA PHE A 253 -33.20 15.28 14.79
C PHE A 253 -32.97 15.10 16.30
N SER A 254 -33.96 15.40 17.15
CA SER A 254 -33.80 15.40 18.60
C SER A 254 -33.33 14.04 19.14
N GLY A 255 -32.20 13.99 19.81
CA GLY A 255 -31.63 12.76 20.35
C GLY A 255 -30.98 11.81 19.33
N ALA A 256 -30.96 12.14 18.04
CA ALA A 256 -30.31 11.30 17.01
C ALA A 256 -28.77 11.26 17.16
N ASP A 257 -28.13 10.21 16.66
CA ASP A 257 -26.66 10.06 16.69
C ASP A 257 -26.05 10.34 15.32
N LEU A 258 -25.27 11.43 15.18
CA LEU A 258 -24.65 11.88 13.93
C LEU A 258 -23.13 11.65 13.87
N ARG A 259 -22.55 10.78 14.71
CA ARG A 259 -21.12 10.48 14.65
C ARG A 259 -20.74 9.89 13.29
N HIS A 260 -19.64 10.34 12.70
CA HIS A 260 -19.21 10.00 11.34
C HIS A 260 -20.18 10.43 10.21
N ALA A 261 -21.24 11.20 10.48
CA ALA A 261 -22.18 11.62 9.44
C ALA A 261 -21.58 12.68 8.49
N GLU A 262 -21.91 12.58 7.20
CA GLU A 262 -21.51 13.53 6.16
C GLU A 262 -22.64 14.55 5.91
N LEU A 263 -22.41 15.82 6.27
CA LEU A 263 -23.40 16.91 6.24
C LEU A 263 -22.96 18.11 5.41
N ILE A 264 -21.96 17.96 4.53
CA ILE A 264 -21.23 19.02 3.82
C ILE A 264 -22.16 20.15 3.29
N ASP A 265 -23.10 19.81 2.39
CA ASP A 265 -24.00 20.82 1.80
C ASP A 265 -25.29 21.06 2.60
N ALA A 266 -25.51 20.33 3.71
CA ALA A 266 -26.81 20.24 4.38
C ALA A 266 -27.32 21.58 4.92
N GLN A 267 -26.43 22.53 5.26
CA GLN A 267 -26.81 23.88 5.67
C GLN A 267 -27.56 24.65 4.55
N GLN A 268 -27.22 24.40 3.28
CA GLN A 268 -27.94 24.96 2.12
C GLN A 268 -29.35 24.37 1.96
N TYR A 269 -29.56 23.14 2.40
CA TYR A 269 -30.82 22.39 2.27
C TYR A 269 -31.68 22.39 3.54
N GLY A 270 -31.40 23.32 4.47
CA GLY A 270 -32.25 23.62 5.62
C GLY A 270 -31.81 22.99 6.93
N PHE A 271 -30.66 22.31 6.98
CA PHE A 271 -30.08 21.83 8.24
C PHE A 271 -29.54 23.04 9.02
N THR A 272 -29.97 23.22 10.27
CA THR A 272 -29.60 24.38 11.07
C THR A 272 -28.70 24.00 12.24
N ALA A 273 -27.93 24.97 12.75
CA ALA A 273 -27.15 24.78 13.99
C ALA A 273 -28.03 24.35 15.18
N ALA A 274 -29.30 24.79 15.23
CA ALA A 274 -30.26 24.37 16.25
C ALA A 274 -30.68 22.89 16.11
N MET A 275 -30.76 22.36 14.89
CA MET A 275 -30.97 20.91 14.64
C MET A 275 -29.74 20.11 15.02
N LEU A 276 -28.53 20.60 14.74
CA LEU A 276 -27.30 19.96 15.18
C LEU A 276 -27.25 19.90 16.73
N GLN A 277 -27.59 21.00 17.40
CA GLN A 277 -27.65 21.12 18.86
C GLN A 277 -28.75 20.26 19.51
N SER A 278 -29.81 19.87 18.80
CA SER A 278 -30.85 18.98 19.34
C SER A 278 -30.46 17.50 19.31
N THR A 279 -29.42 17.13 18.54
CA THR A 279 -28.98 15.73 18.41
C THR A 279 -28.40 15.17 19.70
N GLY A 280 -28.53 13.86 19.89
CA GLY A 280 -28.00 13.13 21.04
C GLY A 280 -26.48 13.18 21.06
N SER A 281 -25.84 13.03 19.90
CA SER A 281 -24.39 13.14 19.72
C SER A 281 -23.84 14.51 20.11
N TYR A 282 -24.54 15.61 19.80
CA TYR A 282 -24.15 16.95 20.28
C TYR A 282 -24.33 17.08 21.80
N GLN A 283 -25.44 16.58 22.35
CA GLN A 283 -25.73 16.64 23.79
C GLN A 283 -24.76 15.80 24.64
N SER A 284 -24.26 14.68 24.11
CA SER A 284 -23.20 13.88 24.74
C SER A 284 -21.79 14.44 24.53
N LYS A 285 -21.65 15.56 23.80
CA LYS A 285 -20.37 16.13 23.34
C LYS A 285 -19.51 15.15 22.52
N ASP A 286 -20.12 14.21 21.79
CA ASP A 286 -19.40 13.25 20.95
C ASP A 286 -19.90 13.37 19.51
N LEU A 287 -19.13 14.08 18.70
CA LEU A 287 -19.34 14.24 17.26
C LEU A 287 -18.13 13.67 16.49
N THR A 288 -17.52 12.60 17.02
CA THR A 288 -16.38 11.90 16.40
C THR A 288 -16.68 11.60 14.92
N GLY A 289 -15.74 11.97 14.04
CA GLY A 289 -15.80 11.74 12.60
C GLY A 289 -16.79 12.58 11.79
N ILE A 290 -17.54 13.51 12.40
CA ILE A 290 -18.54 14.31 11.66
C ILE A 290 -17.87 15.14 10.56
N SER A 291 -18.50 15.23 9.38
CA SER A 291 -18.11 16.21 8.35
C SER A 291 -19.13 17.34 8.30
N LEU A 292 -18.68 18.53 8.71
CA LEU A 292 -19.40 19.81 8.64
C LEU A 292 -18.73 20.76 7.63
N ALA A 293 -17.96 20.22 6.67
CA ALA A 293 -17.26 21.02 5.67
C ALA A 293 -18.22 21.98 4.93
N GLU A 294 -17.71 23.14 4.49
CA GLU A 294 -18.46 24.24 3.86
C GLU A 294 -19.48 24.99 4.76
N TRP A 295 -19.72 24.58 6.00
CA TRP A 295 -20.65 25.28 6.91
C TRP A 295 -20.13 26.64 7.42
N SER A 296 -21.07 27.55 7.72
CA SER A 296 -20.83 28.74 8.54
C SER A 296 -21.31 28.51 9.98
N LEU A 297 -20.37 28.56 10.93
CA LEU A 297 -20.53 28.32 12.37
C LEU A 297 -19.77 29.35 13.24
N PRO A 298 -19.93 30.67 13.00
CA PRO A 298 -19.22 31.69 13.78
C PRO A 298 -19.67 31.69 15.25
N GLY A 299 -18.71 31.72 16.19
CA GLY A 299 -18.98 31.76 17.63
C GLY A 299 -19.59 30.49 18.24
N VAL A 300 -19.55 29.35 17.53
CA VAL A 300 -20.02 28.05 18.06
C VAL A 300 -19.14 27.57 19.22
N ASP A 301 -19.74 26.89 20.20
CA ASP A 301 -19.06 26.36 21.39
C ASP A 301 -19.03 24.81 21.35
N PHE A 302 -17.82 24.29 21.20
CA PHE A 302 -17.44 22.87 21.21
C PHE A 302 -16.45 22.56 22.36
N THR A 303 -16.49 23.32 23.46
CA THR A 303 -15.67 23.08 24.65
C THR A 303 -15.83 21.64 25.15
N ASP A 304 -14.72 20.92 25.39
CA ASP A 304 -14.64 19.50 25.76
C ASP A 304 -15.32 18.49 24.80
N PHE A 305 -15.55 18.82 23.52
CA PHE A 305 -16.13 17.85 22.58
C PHE A 305 -15.10 16.81 22.09
N ALA A 306 -15.55 15.56 21.94
CA ALA A 306 -14.87 14.56 21.14
C ALA A 306 -15.17 14.81 19.65
N LEU A 307 -14.12 15.15 18.91
CA LEU A 307 -14.12 15.58 17.51
C LEU A 307 -12.96 14.91 16.74
N THR A 308 -12.44 13.80 17.24
CA THR A 308 -11.44 13.00 16.54
C THR A 308 -11.96 12.59 15.15
N ASP A 309 -11.10 12.63 14.13
CA ASP A 309 -11.43 12.38 12.71
C ASP A 309 -12.46 13.33 12.06
N SER A 310 -12.81 14.46 12.69
CA SER A 310 -13.80 15.41 12.12
C SER A 310 -13.27 16.23 10.93
N ASP A 311 -14.17 16.55 10.01
CA ASP A 311 -13.89 17.30 8.78
C ASP A 311 -14.54 18.68 8.80
N TRP A 312 -13.68 19.69 8.73
CA TRP A 312 -13.97 21.12 8.84
C TRP A 312 -13.48 21.89 7.61
N ARG A 313 -13.29 21.24 6.47
CA ARG A 313 -12.75 21.92 5.29
C ARG A 313 -13.69 23.03 4.83
N TYR A 314 -13.13 24.18 4.42
CA TYR A 314 -13.85 25.36 3.93
C TYR A 314 -14.86 26.02 4.90
N THR A 315 -14.95 25.61 6.16
CA THR A 315 -15.92 26.20 7.10
C THR A 315 -15.54 27.60 7.57
N ASP A 316 -16.54 28.44 7.85
CA ASP A 316 -16.34 29.66 8.64
C ASP A 316 -16.53 29.38 10.14
N MET A 317 -15.42 29.37 10.88
CA MET A 317 -15.37 29.18 12.33
C MET A 317 -14.84 30.41 13.06
N THR A 318 -15.10 31.60 12.50
CA THR A 318 -14.69 32.87 13.10
C THR A 318 -15.19 32.98 14.55
N GLY A 319 -14.27 33.03 15.52
CA GLY A 319 -14.59 33.09 16.95
C GLY A 319 -15.14 31.81 17.60
N ALA A 320 -15.08 30.66 16.92
CA ALA A 320 -15.49 29.38 17.50
C ALA A 320 -14.59 28.95 18.68
N VAL A 321 -15.14 28.13 19.59
CA VAL A 321 -14.49 27.72 20.85
C VAL A 321 -14.34 26.21 20.89
N PHE A 322 -13.10 25.73 20.92
CA PHE A 322 -12.70 24.31 20.99
C PHE A 322 -11.88 24.03 22.26
N VAL A 323 -12.13 24.77 23.33
CA VAL A 323 -11.33 24.68 24.57
C VAL A 323 -11.39 23.25 25.12
N GLY A 324 -10.23 22.63 25.30
CA GLY A 324 -10.12 21.23 25.76
C GLY A 324 -10.71 20.16 24.83
N ALA A 325 -11.13 20.50 23.61
CA ALA A 325 -11.71 19.53 22.67
C ALA A 325 -10.67 18.53 22.15
N ASP A 326 -11.11 17.31 21.87
CA ASP A 326 -10.29 16.29 21.23
C ASP A 326 -10.46 16.34 19.70
N LEU A 327 -9.50 16.95 19.01
CA LEU A 327 -9.50 17.22 17.57
C LEU A 327 -8.44 16.36 16.84
N ALA A 328 -8.08 15.20 17.39
CA ALA A 328 -7.03 14.38 16.80
C ALA A 328 -7.41 13.96 15.37
N ARG A 329 -6.46 14.10 14.43
CA ARG A 329 -6.66 13.83 12.99
C ARG A 329 -7.74 14.68 12.28
N ALA A 330 -8.26 15.74 12.90
CA ALA A 330 -9.24 16.62 12.26
C ALA A 330 -8.65 17.41 11.07
N ASP A 331 -9.44 17.68 10.02
CA ASP A 331 -9.01 18.43 8.82
C ASP A 331 -9.70 19.81 8.73
N PHE A 332 -8.91 20.87 8.95
CA PHE A 332 -9.28 22.29 8.83
C PHE A 332 -8.82 22.90 7.50
N GLY A 333 -8.72 22.11 6.43
CA GLY A 333 -8.26 22.54 5.11
C GLY A 333 -9.10 23.70 4.54
N ALA A 334 -8.46 24.86 4.36
CA ALA A 334 -9.08 26.12 3.92
C ALA A 334 -10.20 26.67 4.84
N ALA A 335 -10.26 26.23 6.10
CA ALA A 335 -11.16 26.81 7.10
C ALA A 335 -10.76 28.25 7.49
N ILE A 336 -11.75 29.08 7.82
CA ILE A 336 -11.55 30.41 8.43
C ILE A 336 -11.50 30.23 9.95
N LEU A 337 -10.31 30.40 10.51
CA LEU A 337 -9.97 30.17 11.92
C LEU A 337 -9.69 31.47 12.68
N ALA A 338 -10.17 32.60 12.15
CA ALA A 338 -9.94 33.91 12.74
C ALA A 338 -10.57 33.98 14.14
N HIS A 339 -9.75 34.28 15.15
CA HIS A 339 -10.18 34.35 16.56
C HIS A 339 -10.73 33.04 17.15
N THR A 340 -10.51 31.89 16.50
CA THR A 340 -10.88 30.58 17.04
C THR A 340 -10.03 30.24 18.26
N ASP A 341 -10.65 29.69 19.32
CA ASP A 341 -9.96 29.30 20.55
C ASP A 341 -9.74 27.79 20.61
N PHE A 342 -8.51 27.34 20.37
CA PHE A 342 -8.08 25.93 20.49
C PHE A 342 -7.36 25.66 21.82
N SER A 343 -7.51 26.50 22.85
CA SER A 343 -6.69 26.34 24.06
C SER A 343 -6.95 25.02 24.80
N GLY A 344 -5.87 24.35 25.20
CA GLY A 344 -5.91 23.01 25.80
C GLY A 344 -6.25 21.87 24.84
N ALA A 345 -6.68 22.14 23.59
CA ALA A 345 -7.21 21.16 22.65
C ALA A 345 -6.17 20.15 22.17
N ASN A 346 -6.61 18.94 21.83
CA ASN A 346 -5.76 17.93 21.21
C ASN A 346 -5.83 18.02 19.68
N LEU A 347 -4.89 18.74 19.07
CA LEU A 347 -4.70 18.86 17.62
C LEU A 347 -3.66 17.83 17.09
N SER A 348 -3.39 16.76 17.81
CA SER A 348 -2.40 15.77 17.36
C SER A 348 -2.80 15.12 16.03
N HIS A 349 -1.85 15.01 15.11
CA HIS A 349 -2.09 14.59 13.72
C HIS A 349 -3.10 15.44 12.93
N ALA A 350 -3.59 16.57 13.46
CA ALA A 350 -4.55 17.41 12.74
C ALA A 350 -3.90 18.11 11.54
N VAL A 351 -4.74 18.45 10.57
CA VAL A 351 -4.35 19.14 9.33
C VAL A 351 -4.96 20.54 9.35
N ILE A 352 -4.11 21.56 9.43
CA ILE A 352 -4.52 22.97 9.42
C ILE A 352 -3.91 23.63 8.19
N ARG A 353 -4.73 24.06 7.23
CA ARG A 353 -4.25 24.80 6.04
C ARG A 353 -5.06 26.08 5.88
N SER A 354 -4.61 27.19 6.48
CA SER A 354 -5.42 28.41 6.62
C SER A 354 -4.63 29.71 6.40
N ASN A 355 -5.36 30.77 6.06
CA ASN A 355 -4.86 32.15 5.89
C ASN A 355 -5.20 33.06 7.08
N SER A 356 -5.66 32.47 8.19
CA SER A 356 -6.30 33.19 9.30
C SER A 356 -5.87 32.71 10.68
N LEU A 357 -4.82 31.88 10.75
CA LEU A 357 -4.38 31.24 11.99
C LEU A 357 -3.71 32.23 12.96
N SER A 358 -3.13 33.33 12.48
CA SER A 358 -2.41 34.32 13.33
C SER A 358 -3.23 35.00 14.43
N THR A 359 -4.56 34.87 14.43
CA THR A 359 -5.43 35.40 15.49
C THR A 359 -6.11 34.31 16.33
N ALA A 360 -5.86 33.04 16.04
CA ALA A 360 -6.34 31.91 16.83
C ALA A 360 -5.52 31.74 18.12
N ASN A 361 -6.16 31.24 19.17
CA ASN A 361 -5.49 30.90 20.43
C ASN A 361 -5.09 29.42 20.41
N LEU A 362 -3.78 29.13 20.51
CA LEU A 362 -3.21 27.77 20.55
C LEU A 362 -2.59 27.42 21.93
N SER A 363 -2.89 28.22 22.96
CA SER A 363 -2.29 28.07 24.29
C SER A 363 -2.63 26.72 24.92
N ASP A 364 -1.63 25.97 25.38
CA ASP A 364 -1.76 24.61 25.92
C ASP A 364 -2.34 23.57 24.91
N ALA A 365 -2.41 23.90 23.62
CA ALA A 365 -2.82 22.93 22.60
C ALA A 365 -1.72 21.88 22.37
N ASN A 366 -2.11 20.62 22.15
CA ASN A 366 -1.19 19.57 21.70
C ASN A 366 -1.19 19.50 20.17
N ILE A 367 -0.08 19.84 19.52
CA ILE A 367 0.11 19.82 18.07
C ILE A 367 1.05 18.69 17.60
N ALA A 368 1.33 17.68 18.43
CA ALA A 368 2.23 16.59 18.09
C ALA A 368 1.84 15.92 16.77
N ARG A 369 2.81 15.76 15.84
CA ARG A 369 2.61 15.18 14.51
C ARG A 369 1.59 15.91 13.61
N ALA A 370 1.15 17.13 13.97
CA ALA A 370 0.23 17.92 13.17
C ALA A 370 0.90 18.50 11.91
N THR A 371 0.10 18.83 10.89
CA THR A 371 0.54 19.57 9.70
C THR A 371 -0.14 20.94 9.67
N ILE A 372 0.63 22.00 9.86
CA ILE A 372 0.16 23.39 9.87
C ILE A 372 0.78 24.14 8.68
N VAL A 373 -0.05 24.52 7.71
CA VAL A 373 0.35 25.28 6.52
C VAL A 373 -0.32 26.64 6.55
N SER A 374 0.50 27.69 6.60
CA SER A 374 0.06 29.07 6.43
C SER A 374 0.19 29.48 4.96
N PHE A 375 -0.71 30.30 4.40
CA PHE A 375 -0.46 30.89 3.07
C PHE A 375 -0.50 32.42 3.07
N SER A 376 0.64 33.04 2.74
CA SER A 376 0.85 34.49 2.52
C SER A 376 0.58 35.42 3.71
N LEU A 377 -0.64 35.46 4.23
CA LEU A 377 -1.11 36.26 5.36
C LEU A 377 -1.61 35.34 6.48
N GLY A 378 -1.65 35.84 7.71
CA GLY A 378 -2.21 35.09 8.84
C GLY A 378 -1.39 33.89 9.29
N ARG A 379 -0.05 33.98 9.19
CA ARG A 379 0.91 32.93 9.55
C ARG A 379 0.85 32.54 11.04
N LEU A 380 1.15 31.28 11.35
CA LEU A 380 1.52 30.87 12.71
C LEU A 380 2.73 31.69 13.18
N THR A 381 2.66 32.22 14.40
CA THR A 381 3.73 33.06 14.99
C THR A 381 4.54 32.32 16.07
N ALA A 382 5.78 32.74 16.33
CA ALA A 382 6.62 32.22 17.41
C ALA A 382 5.86 32.15 18.75
N ALA A 383 5.20 33.24 19.17
CA ALA A 383 4.44 33.31 20.41
C ALA A 383 3.23 32.34 20.47
N GLN A 384 2.65 31.97 19.33
CA GLN A 384 1.60 30.94 19.26
C GLN A 384 2.18 29.53 19.33
N LEU A 385 3.40 29.30 18.81
CA LEU A 385 4.08 28.01 18.93
C LEU A 385 4.56 27.80 20.37
N GLU A 386 5.15 28.82 21.00
CA GLU A 386 5.62 28.84 22.39
C GLU A 386 4.50 28.66 23.41
N SER A 387 3.26 29.07 23.08
CA SER A 387 2.12 28.82 23.94
C SER A 387 1.59 27.39 23.87
N THR A 388 1.97 26.58 22.87
CA THR A 388 1.52 25.17 22.75
C THR A 388 2.09 24.28 23.86
N ARG A 389 1.32 23.26 24.25
CA ARG A 389 1.77 22.22 25.18
C ARG A 389 2.96 21.45 24.60
N SER A 390 2.93 21.14 23.31
CA SER A 390 3.97 20.36 22.63
C SER A 390 5.35 21.03 22.71
N LEU A 391 5.46 22.35 22.49
CA LEU A 391 6.73 23.05 22.66
C LEU A 391 7.12 23.22 24.15
N GLN A 392 6.15 23.40 25.06
CA GLN A 392 6.42 23.45 26.51
C GLN A 392 6.93 22.12 27.08
N GLU A 393 6.45 21.00 26.54
CA GLU A 393 6.93 19.63 26.80
C GLU A 393 8.21 19.29 26.00
N LYS A 394 8.74 20.26 25.22
CA LYS A 394 9.94 20.16 24.39
C LYS A 394 9.89 18.99 23.38
N ASN A 395 8.69 18.66 22.88
CA ASN A 395 8.44 17.63 21.89
C ASN A 395 7.65 18.19 20.69
N LEU A 396 8.33 18.35 19.56
CA LEU A 396 7.75 18.69 18.26
C LEU A 396 8.06 17.61 17.21
N GLU A 397 8.23 16.36 17.63
CA GLU A 397 8.58 15.24 16.75
C GLU A 397 7.54 15.05 15.63
N HIS A 398 8.05 14.97 14.41
CA HIS A 398 7.27 14.90 13.16
C HIS A 398 6.19 15.97 12.98
N VAL A 399 6.26 17.10 13.69
CA VAL A 399 5.41 18.26 13.41
C VAL A 399 5.85 18.90 12.09
N ARG A 400 4.90 19.15 11.19
CA ARG A 400 5.14 19.87 9.93
C ARG A 400 4.59 21.28 10.01
N LEU A 401 5.46 22.28 9.95
CA LEU A 401 5.12 23.70 9.87
C LEU A 401 5.55 24.24 8.50
N GLU A 402 4.64 24.86 7.76
CA GLU A 402 4.94 25.50 6.47
C GLU A 402 4.59 26.99 6.51
N HIS A 403 5.53 27.82 6.06
CA HIS A 403 5.38 29.28 5.95
C HIS A 403 5.02 29.99 7.27
N ALA A 404 5.43 29.44 8.42
CA ALA A 404 5.28 30.09 9.71
C ALA A 404 6.28 31.26 9.88
N ASP A 405 5.93 32.22 10.74
CA ASP A 405 6.85 33.27 11.21
C ASP A 405 7.33 32.92 12.61
N LEU A 406 8.48 32.24 12.68
CA LEU A 406 9.09 31.73 13.89
C LEU A 406 10.36 32.54 14.24
N THR A 407 10.39 33.82 13.83
CA THR A 407 11.52 34.72 14.09
C THR A 407 11.79 34.82 15.60
N GLY A 408 12.99 34.45 16.04
CA GLY A 408 13.40 34.49 17.44
C GLY A 408 12.78 33.43 18.37
N VAL A 409 12.17 32.36 17.85
CA VAL A 409 11.53 31.32 18.68
C VAL A 409 12.53 30.56 19.57
N ASP A 410 12.13 30.21 20.80
CA ASP A 410 12.88 29.30 21.68
C ASP A 410 12.61 27.82 21.33
N LEU A 411 13.54 27.17 20.62
CA LEU A 411 13.56 25.72 20.38
C LEU A 411 14.63 25.01 21.23
N SER A 412 15.13 25.65 22.29
CA SER A 412 16.20 25.07 23.12
C SER A 412 15.77 23.76 23.78
N GLY A 413 16.61 22.73 23.73
CA GLY A 413 16.33 21.40 24.30
C GLY A 413 15.28 20.55 23.56
N VAL A 414 14.62 21.09 22.52
CA VAL A 414 13.45 20.46 21.86
C VAL A 414 13.86 19.23 21.04
N SER A 415 13.07 18.16 21.13
CA SER A 415 13.09 17.08 20.12
C SER A 415 12.35 17.53 18.87
N LEU A 416 13.09 17.74 17.79
CA LEU A 416 12.61 18.03 16.43
C LEU A 416 12.76 16.79 15.53
N VAL A 417 12.92 15.60 16.11
CA VAL A 417 13.20 14.37 15.33
C VAL A 417 12.10 14.14 14.28
N GLY A 418 12.51 14.07 13.01
CA GLY A 418 11.60 13.92 11.87
C GLY A 418 10.66 15.10 11.60
N ALA A 419 10.81 16.25 12.29
CA ALA A 419 9.99 17.44 12.09
C ALA A 419 10.31 18.13 10.75
N ALA A 420 9.38 18.93 10.21
CA ALA A 420 9.55 19.59 8.93
C ALA A 420 9.12 21.06 9.00
N PHE A 421 10.08 21.97 9.14
CA PHE A 421 9.85 23.42 9.12
C PHE A 421 10.26 23.94 7.74
N ILE A 422 9.26 24.18 6.87
CA ILE A 422 9.46 24.42 5.44
C ILE A 422 9.08 25.84 5.05
N ASN A 423 10.04 26.58 4.49
CA ASN A 423 9.93 27.99 4.16
C ASN A 423 9.44 28.83 5.36
N CYS A 424 9.91 28.52 6.56
CA CYS A 424 9.61 29.26 7.79
C CYS A 424 10.64 30.37 8.01
N ALA A 425 10.21 31.53 8.52
CA ALA A 425 11.15 32.53 9.01
C ALA A 425 11.72 32.05 10.35
N LEU A 426 13.02 31.77 10.40
CA LEU A 426 13.73 31.20 11.57
C LEU A 426 14.97 32.04 11.93
N GLU A 427 15.01 33.30 11.50
CA GLU A 427 16.08 34.24 11.86
C GLU A 427 16.08 34.44 13.38
N GLY A 428 17.25 34.26 14.00
CA GLY A 428 17.42 34.38 15.45
C GLY A 428 16.77 33.29 16.31
N ALA A 429 16.18 32.24 15.72
CA ALA A 429 15.64 31.11 16.47
C ALA A 429 16.76 30.35 17.23
N ASP A 430 16.50 29.99 18.48
CA ASP A 430 17.46 29.32 19.37
C ASP A 430 17.29 27.80 19.31
N PHE A 431 18.30 27.10 18.78
CA PHE A 431 18.35 25.63 18.68
C PHE A 431 19.30 25.00 19.72
N THR A 432 19.68 25.72 20.77
CA THR A 432 20.62 25.23 21.80
C THR A 432 20.13 23.93 22.44
N ASP A 433 20.92 22.86 22.36
CA ASP A 433 20.55 21.51 22.82
C ASP A 433 19.31 20.91 22.12
N ALA A 434 18.88 21.42 20.96
CA ALA A 434 17.81 20.78 20.18
C ALA A 434 18.33 19.48 19.51
N ASP A 435 17.47 18.45 19.41
CA ASP A 435 17.74 17.27 18.56
C ASP A 435 17.03 17.45 17.22
N ILE A 436 17.80 17.64 16.15
CA ILE A 436 17.36 17.93 14.79
C ILE A 436 17.50 16.74 13.83
N ARG A 437 17.79 15.53 14.33
CA ARG A 437 18.01 14.35 13.46
C ARG A 437 16.78 13.99 12.64
N GLY A 438 16.98 13.76 11.35
CA GLY A 438 15.87 13.55 10.41
C GLY A 438 14.96 14.77 10.21
N ALA A 439 15.25 15.93 10.81
CA ALA A 439 14.43 17.12 10.66
C ALA A 439 14.74 17.85 9.35
N THR A 440 13.73 18.38 8.68
CA THR A 440 13.91 19.26 7.52
C THR A 440 13.68 20.71 7.93
N LEU A 441 14.75 21.49 7.98
CA LEU A 441 14.81 22.89 8.40
C LEU A 441 15.11 23.79 7.19
N GLN A 442 14.11 23.98 6.33
CA GLN A 442 14.21 24.88 5.17
C GLN A 442 13.71 26.27 5.56
N PHE A 443 14.61 27.24 5.62
CA PHE A 443 14.28 28.63 5.96
C PHE A 443 13.58 29.33 4.78
N ASP A 444 12.80 30.38 5.04
CA ASP A 444 12.15 31.18 3.98
C ASP A 444 13.13 32.05 3.17
N SER A 445 14.30 32.30 3.76
CA SER A 445 15.41 33.04 3.18
C SER A 445 16.73 32.58 3.83
N GLY A 446 17.75 32.31 3.00
CA GLY A 446 19.00 31.72 3.46
C GLY A 446 18.85 30.28 3.95
N GLY A 447 19.66 29.90 4.92
CA GLY A 447 19.64 28.61 5.61
C GLY A 447 20.15 28.75 7.04
N MET A 448 20.25 27.63 7.75
CA MET A 448 20.66 27.59 9.15
C MET A 448 22.12 28.10 9.30
N SER A 449 22.35 29.01 10.25
CA SER A 449 23.68 29.60 10.45
C SER A 449 24.61 28.68 11.25
N ASN A 450 25.92 28.83 11.05
CA ASN A 450 26.97 28.11 11.80
C ASN A 450 26.71 28.12 13.33
N THR A 451 26.38 29.27 13.91
CA THR A 451 26.05 29.43 15.33
C THR A 451 24.81 28.64 15.78
N GLN A 452 23.79 28.53 14.91
CA GLN A 452 22.57 27.77 15.21
C GLN A 452 22.82 26.26 15.10
N ILE A 453 23.59 25.82 14.10
CA ILE A 453 23.89 24.39 13.89
C ILE A 453 24.76 23.87 15.04
N THR A 454 25.83 24.61 15.38
CA THR A 454 26.79 24.23 16.43
C THR A 454 26.23 24.25 17.85
N SER A 455 25.09 24.90 18.09
CA SER A 455 24.43 24.86 19.40
C SER A 455 23.53 23.64 19.60
N THR A 456 23.20 22.89 18.55
CA THR A 456 22.31 21.70 18.63
C THR A 456 22.95 20.52 19.37
N ARG A 457 22.11 19.69 19.98
CA ARG A 457 22.51 18.41 20.58
C ARG A 457 23.06 17.46 19.52
N SER A 458 22.39 17.39 18.38
CA SER A 458 22.78 16.56 17.22
C SER A 458 24.21 16.89 16.74
N PHE A 459 24.59 18.17 16.67
CA PHE A 459 25.96 18.55 16.37
C PHE A 459 26.96 18.15 17.47
N MET A 460 26.61 18.34 18.74
CA MET A 460 27.44 17.92 19.88
C MET A 460 27.64 16.40 19.96
N GLU A 461 26.66 15.62 19.51
CA GLU A 461 26.71 14.16 19.41
C GLU A 461 27.39 13.64 18.13
N LYS A 462 27.81 14.54 17.22
CA LYS A 462 28.33 14.24 15.88
C LYS A 462 27.37 13.43 14.99
N ASP A 463 26.06 13.55 15.23
CA ASP A 463 25.02 12.83 14.50
C ASP A 463 24.01 13.81 13.90
N LEU A 464 24.18 14.09 12.61
CA LEU A 464 23.28 14.87 11.78
C LEU A 464 22.58 13.99 10.73
N SER A 465 22.50 12.68 10.95
CA SER A 465 21.92 11.75 9.99
C SER A 465 20.47 12.11 9.62
N ASN A 466 20.16 11.97 8.33
CA ASN A 466 18.89 12.31 7.70
C ASN A 466 18.44 13.79 7.88
N THR A 467 19.26 14.65 8.48
CA THR A 467 18.94 16.06 8.73
C THR A 467 18.96 16.84 7.42
N GLY A 468 17.88 17.55 7.10
CA GLY A 468 17.81 18.47 5.98
C GLY A 468 18.04 19.91 6.43
N ILE A 469 19.22 20.46 6.12
CA ILE A 469 19.60 21.85 6.36
C ILE A 469 20.11 22.49 5.06
N PRO A 470 19.27 22.58 4.00
CA PRO A 470 19.68 23.16 2.74
C PRO A 470 20.07 24.64 2.92
N TYR A 471 21.02 25.10 2.10
CA TYR A 471 21.57 26.46 2.14
C TYR A 471 22.30 26.84 3.46
N ALA A 472 22.65 25.87 4.30
CA ALA A 472 23.33 26.11 5.58
C ALA A 472 24.72 26.73 5.41
N ASP A 473 25.16 27.50 6.41
CA ASP A 473 26.57 27.92 6.52
C ASP A 473 27.32 26.99 7.49
N LEU A 474 28.10 26.08 6.90
CA LEU A 474 28.97 25.11 7.55
C LEU A 474 30.47 25.52 7.41
N SER A 475 30.75 26.74 6.96
CA SER A 475 32.11 27.18 6.64
C SER A 475 33.05 27.08 7.85
N GLY A 476 34.22 26.47 7.65
CA GLY A 476 35.27 26.32 8.65
C GLY A 476 34.94 25.40 9.83
N LEU A 477 33.86 24.61 9.76
CA LEU A 477 33.51 23.65 10.82
C LEU A 477 34.39 22.41 10.80
N ASP A 478 34.69 21.91 12.00
CA ASP A 478 35.19 20.56 12.23
C ASP A 478 34.00 19.58 12.24
N LEU A 479 33.79 18.91 11.10
CA LEU A 479 32.81 17.86 10.89
C LEU A 479 33.50 16.47 10.85
N SER A 480 34.72 16.35 11.39
CA SER A 480 35.49 15.10 11.32
C SER A 480 34.77 13.95 12.03
N GLY A 481 34.64 12.80 11.38
CA GLY A 481 33.94 11.63 11.93
C GLY A 481 32.46 11.86 12.26
N PHE A 482 31.80 12.86 11.65
CA PHE A 482 30.36 13.03 11.79
C PHE A 482 29.58 11.97 11.01
N ASN A 483 28.45 11.53 11.56
CA ASN A 483 27.41 10.86 10.81
C ASN A 483 26.55 11.91 10.10
N LEU A 484 26.65 11.96 8.78
CA LEU A 484 25.87 12.80 7.86
C LEU A 484 25.08 11.91 6.87
N ALA A 485 24.92 10.60 7.16
CA ALA A 485 24.26 9.67 6.26
C ALA A 485 22.80 10.12 5.98
N GLY A 486 22.43 10.20 4.70
CA GLY A 486 21.14 10.71 4.22
C GLY A 486 20.87 12.20 4.50
N ALA A 487 21.83 12.97 5.01
CA ALA A 487 21.63 14.40 5.26
C ALA A 487 21.40 15.17 3.95
N ASN A 488 20.47 16.13 3.97
CA ASN A 488 20.26 17.05 2.85
C ASN A 488 20.98 18.36 3.15
N LEU A 489 22.14 18.53 2.51
CA LEU A 489 23.01 19.70 2.55
C LEU A 489 22.92 20.52 1.24
N TYR A 490 21.87 20.34 0.43
CA TYR A 490 21.72 20.98 -0.88
C TYR A 490 22.06 22.47 -0.87
N SER A 491 22.93 22.89 -1.80
CA SER A 491 23.37 24.28 -1.98
C SER A 491 23.94 24.94 -0.71
N SER A 492 24.48 24.16 0.24
CA SER A 492 25.11 24.68 1.46
C SER A 492 26.49 25.28 1.18
N VAL A 493 26.97 26.11 2.11
CA VAL A 493 28.28 26.75 2.05
C VAL A 493 29.20 26.08 3.06
N MET A 494 30.22 25.35 2.59
CA MET A 494 31.10 24.53 3.42
C MET A 494 32.56 24.97 3.32
N LEU A 495 32.83 26.23 2.94
CA LEU A 495 34.18 26.73 2.66
C LEU A 495 35.15 26.40 3.82
N PHE A 496 36.28 25.75 3.50
CA PHE A 496 37.31 25.36 4.49
C PHE A 496 36.85 24.37 5.58
N ALA A 497 35.71 23.68 5.43
CA ALA A 497 35.25 22.68 6.38
C ALA A 497 36.10 21.40 6.37
N ASP A 498 36.05 20.65 7.47
CA ASP A 498 36.76 19.38 7.66
C ASP A 498 35.77 18.22 7.74
N LEU A 499 35.65 17.43 6.68
CA LEU A 499 34.84 16.20 6.63
C LEU A 499 35.70 14.94 6.82
N THR A 500 36.90 15.05 7.41
CA THR A 500 37.83 13.92 7.57
C THR A 500 37.13 12.74 8.28
N GLY A 501 37.01 11.59 7.64
CA GLY A 501 36.36 10.40 8.19
C GLY A 501 34.84 10.51 8.39
N ALA A 502 34.18 11.54 7.84
CA ALA A 502 32.73 11.69 7.95
C ALA A 502 31.98 10.68 7.06
N ASP A 503 30.83 10.19 7.54
CA ASP A 503 29.94 9.34 6.78
C ASP A 503 28.90 10.19 6.04
N LEU A 504 29.03 10.30 4.72
CA LEU A 504 28.12 11.03 3.84
C LEU A 504 27.28 10.06 2.99
N THR A 505 27.10 8.82 3.44
CA THR A 505 26.38 7.78 2.68
C THR A 505 24.97 8.25 2.31
N GLY A 506 24.67 8.34 1.01
CA GLY A 506 23.38 8.84 0.52
C GLY A 506 23.07 10.32 0.79
N ALA A 507 24.04 11.12 1.26
CA ALA A 507 23.84 12.54 1.56
C ALA A 507 23.73 13.38 0.27
N ASP A 508 22.92 14.45 0.30
CA ASP A 508 22.79 15.41 -0.81
C ASP A 508 23.66 16.64 -0.59
N LEU A 509 24.77 16.74 -1.32
CA LEU A 509 25.68 17.89 -1.36
C LEU A 509 25.56 18.66 -2.68
N SER A 510 24.57 18.36 -3.53
CA SER A 510 24.49 18.97 -4.85
C SER A 510 24.40 20.50 -4.78
N TRP A 511 25.07 21.16 -5.73
CA TRP A 511 25.23 22.62 -5.78
C TRP A 511 25.95 23.29 -4.59
N SER A 512 26.52 22.52 -3.64
CA SER A 512 27.19 23.09 -2.46
C SER A 512 28.58 23.66 -2.76
N TYR A 513 28.98 24.68 -1.98
CA TYR A 513 30.29 25.33 -2.06
C TYR A 513 31.31 24.56 -1.22
N LEU A 514 32.16 23.82 -1.90
CA LEU A 514 33.13 22.86 -1.36
C LEU A 514 34.59 23.32 -1.55
N GLN A 515 34.85 24.61 -1.76
CA GLN A 515 36.23 25.11 -1.89
C GLN A 515 37.04 24.86 -0.61
N GLU A 516 38.20 24.22 -0.76
CA GLU A 516 39.16 23.89 0.30
C GLU A 516 38.58 23.02 1.43
N VAL A 517 37.57 22.20 1.14
CA VAL A 517 37.05 21.18 2.05
C VAL A 517 37.98 19.97 2.08
N ARG A 518 38.21 19.40 3.27
CA ARG A 518 38.95 18.14 3.44
C ARG A 518 37.98 16.96 3.46
N PHE A 519 38.21 15.99 2.56
CA PHE A 519 37.41 14.78 2.38
C PHE A 519 38.18 13.49 2.75
N ASP A 520 39.39 13.63 3.30
CA ASP A 520 40.27 12.55 3.73
C ASP A 520 39.49 11.45 4.50
N ASP A 521 39.59 10.19 4.09
CA ASP A 521 38.91 9.04 4.73
C ASP A 521 37.35 9.12 4.80
N SER A 522 36.69 10.07 4.13
CA SER A 522 35.22 10.18 4.15
C SER A 522 34.51 9.08 3.32
N VAL A 523 33.29 8.73 3.70
CA VAL A 523 32.44 7.77 2.97
C VAL A 523 31.47 8.54 2.07
N LEU A 524 31.56 8.34 0.75
CA LEU A 524 30.79 9.05 -0.28
C LEU A 524 29.83 8.12 -1.06
N THR A 525 29.64 6.88 -0.60
CA THR A 525 28.78 5.88 -1.24
C THR A 525 27.34 6.38 -1.36
N GLY A 526 26.77 6.37 -2.58
CA GLY A 526 25.43 6.91 -2.83
C GLY A 526 25.27 8.44 -2.68
N ALA A 527 26.33 9.19 -2.37
CA ALA A 527 26.23 10.63 -2.15
C ALA A 527 25.91 11.39 -3.46
N ASN A 528 25.05 12.41 -3.37
CA ASN A 528 24.77 13.30 -4.49
C ASN A 528 25.73 14.50 -4.47
N LEU A 529 26.72 14.45 -5.35
CA LEU A 529 27.74 15.48 -5.58
C LEU A 529 27.52 16.17 -6.94
N SER A 530 26.30 16.15 -7.49
CA SER A 530 26.02 16.73 -8.80
C SER A 530 26.29 18.24 -8.86
N THR A 531 26.91 18.67 -9.97
CA THR A 531 27.28 20.06 -10.28
C THR A 531 28.27 20.74 -9.30
N THR A 532 28.83 20.01 -8.31
CA THR A 532 29.74 20.55 -7.28
C THR A 532 31.11 21.00 -7.78
N THR A 533 31.60 20.49 -8.91
CA THR A 533 32.93 20.85 -9.46
C THR A 533 33.07 22.31 -9.87
N TYR A 534 31.96 22.99 -10.18
CA TYR A 534 31.95 24.45 -10.39
C TYR A 534 32.08 25.25 -9.10
N PHE A 535 31.87 24.59 -7.96
CA PHE A 535 31.82 25.14 -6.61
C PHE A 535 32.92 24.57 -5.71
N GLY A 536 34.02 24.06 -6.29
CA GLY A 536 35.25 23.74 -5.56
C GLY A 536 35.60 22.26 -5.50
N PHE A 537 34.63 21.35 -5.63
CA PHE A 537 34.89 19.92 -5.55
C PHE A 537 35.86 19.48 -6.67
N SER A 538 36.88 18.72 -6.29
CA SER A 538 37.97 18.31 -7.16
C SER A 538 38.13 16.79 -7.19
N ARG A 539 38.85 16.28 -8.20
CA ARG A 539 39.20 14.86 -8.24
C ARG A 539 40.06 14.43 -7.05
N THR A 540 40.87 15.33 -6.50
CA THR A 540 41.70 15.05 -5.32
C THR A 540 40.80 14.78 -4.12
N ASP A 541 39.77 15.60 -3.95
CA ASP A 541 38.77 15.49 -2.88
C ASP A 541 38.03 14.13 -2.95
N LEU A 542 37.67 13.68 -4.17
CA LEU A 542 37.15 12.34 -4.37
C LEU A 542 38.21 11.27 -4.05
N TYR A 543 39.43 11.41 -4.55
CA TYR A 543 40.48 10.40 -4.42
C TYR A 543 40.94 10.19 -2.98
N ASP A 544 40.96 11.25 -2.16
CA ASP A 544 41.37 11.19 -0.76
C ASP A 544 40.25 10.61 0.13
N SER A 545 39.03 10.43 -0.40
CA SER A 545 37.92 9.76 0.31
C SER A 545 38.16 8.25 0.48
N LYS A 546 37.65 7.70 1.59
CA LYS A 546 37.70 6.26 1.88
C LYS A 546 36.96 5.46 0.80
N SER A 547 35.80 5.93 0.34
CA SER A 547 35.03 5.30 -0.73
C SER A 547 35.85 5.09 -2.02
N TYR A 548 36.64 6.08 -2.44
CA TYR A 548 37.52 5.91 -3.61
C TYR A 548 38.68 4.94 -3.33
N GLN A 549 39.31 5.03 -2.16
CA GLN A 549 40.45 4.17 -1.77
C GLN A 549 40.04 2.69 -1.62
N GLU A 550 38.83 2.41 -1.17
CA GLU A 550 38.27 1.05 -1.08
C GLU A 550 37.69 0.55 -2.42
N GLY A 551 37.66 1.41 -3.45
CA GLY A 551 37.14 1.08 -4.77
C GLY A 551 35.62 0.97 -4.81
N ASP A 552 34.91 1.72 -3.96
CA ASP A 552 33.46 1.66 -3.84
C ASP A 552 32.77 3.04 -3.92
N LEU A 553 32.23 3.32 -5.09
CA LEU A 553 31.46 4.52 -5.43
C LEU A 553 30.07 4.14 -5.96
N ARG A 554 29.50 3.03 -5.49
CA ARG A 554 28.15 2.60 -5.87
C ARG A 554 27.13 3.71 -5.61
N ASP A 555 26.20 3.89 -6.54
CA ASP A 555 25.10 4.85 -6.50
C ASP A 555 25.47 6.35 -6.40
N ILE A 556 26.75 6.72 -6.51
CA ILE A 556 27.19 8.13 -6.45
C ILE A 556 26.58 8.96 -7.60
N ASP A 557 26.10 10.17 -7.31
CA ASP A 557 25.69 11.12 -8.34
C ASP A 557 26.78 12.18 -8.57
N LEU A 558 27.45 12.08 -9.71
CA LEU A 558 28.44 13.02 -10.21
C LEU A 558 27.93 13.75 -11.46
N SER A 559 26.61 13.83 -11.68
CA SER A 559 26.02 14.44 -12.87
C SER A 559 26.27 15.95 -12.96
N GLY A 560 26.29 16.45 -14.20
CA GLY A 560 26.56 17.87 -14.49
C GLY A 560 27.95 18.38 -14.10
N ASN A 561 28.92 17.52 -13.80
CA ASN A 561 30.27 17.90 -13.35
C ASN A 561 31.32 17.96 -14.48
N ASN A 562 32.46 18.57 -14.18
CA ASN A 562 33.67 18.52 -15.00
C ASN A 562 34.59 17.37 -14.55
N LEU A 563 34.35 16.17 -15.11
CA LEU A 563 35.08 14.93 -14.82
C LEU A 563 36.27 14.69 -15.78
N ASN A 564 36.74 15.74 -16.48
CA ASN A 564 37.80 15.64 -17.48
C ASN A 564 39.13 15.19 -16.85
N ASN A 565 39.70 14.09 -17.34
CA ASN A 565 40.92 13.45 -16.79
C ASN A 565 40.76 12.97 -15.33
N TRP A 566 39.56 12.55 -14.94
CA TRP A 566 39.35 11.76 -13.73
C TRP A 566 39.61 10.29 -14.04
N ASP A 567 40.03 9.55 -13.03
CA ASP A 567 40.36 8.13 -13.08
C ASP A 567 39.39 7.40 -12.17
N PHE A 568 38.74 6.36 -12.69
CA PHE A 568 37.84 5.47 -11.98
C PHE A 568 38.27 4.01 -12.21
N THR A 569 39.55 3.77 -12.46
CA THR A 569 40.10 2.43 -12.66
C THR A 569 39.74 1.51 -11.49
N GLU A 570 39.19 0.33 -11.80
CA GLU A 570 38.76 -0.72 -10.84
C GLU A 570 37.64 -0.33 -9.83
N GLN A 571 37.10 0.90 -9.92
CA GLN A 571 36.03 1.40 -9.05
C GLN A 571 34.70 0.67 -9.28
N ASN A 572 33.95 0.45 -8.20
CA ASN A 572 32.52 0.14 -8.27
C ASN A 572 31.75 1.43 -8.56
N LEU A 573 31.09 1.50 -9.71
CA LEU A 573 30.20 2.59 -10.11
C LEU A 573 28.78 2.06 -10.40
N THR A 574 28.42 0.92 -9.80
CA THR A 574 27.10 0.31 -9.97
C THR A 574 26.02 1.31 -9.53
N GLY A 575 25.08 1.64 -10.42
CA GLY A 575 24.02 2.62 -10.20
C GLY A 575 24.42 4.10 -10.30
N ALA A 576 25.72 4.42 -10.49
CA ALA A 576 26.22 5.79 -10.46
C ALA A 576 25.63 6.68 -11.59
N ASN A 577 25.44 7.97 -11.32
CA ASN A 577 24.96 8.94 -12.30
C ASN A 577 26.08 9.89 -12.75
N LEU A 578 26.54 9.75 -14.00
CA LEU A 578 27.52 10.62 -14.66
C LEU A 578 26.88 11.47 -15.77
N SER A 579 25.54 11.56 -15.82
CA SER A 579 24.83 12.22 -16.92
C SER A 579 25.08 13.72 -16.99
N GLY A 580 25.12 14.29 -18.20
CA GLY A 580 25.35 15.73 -18.41
C GLY A 580 26.74 16.25 -18.02
N SER A 581 27.61 15.42 -17.45
CA SER A 581 28.99 15.75 -17.12
C SER A 581 29.87 15.85 -18.37
N SER A 582 30.94 16.64 -18.29
CA SER A 582 32.03 16.62 -19.28
C SER A 582 33.06 15.58 -18.86
N ALA A 583 33.40 14.64 -19.75
CA ALA A 583 34.19 13.45 -19.40
C ALA A 583 35.31 13.13 -20.42
N THR A 584 35.80 14.15 -21.13
CA THR A 584 36.97 14.04 -22.03
C THR A 584 38.19 13.54 -21.26
N GLY A 585 38.70 12.37 -21.68
CA GLY A 585 39.87 11.74 -21.08
C GLY A 585 39.61 11.13 -19.70
N VAL A 586 38.35 10.89 -19.32
CA VAL A 586 38.04 10.03 -18.17
C VAL A 586 38.59 8.62 -18.42
N VAL A 587 39.08 7.96 -17.37
CA VAL A 587 39.53 6.57 -17.40
C VAL A 587 38.57 5.73 -16.58
N LEU A 588 38.02 4.67 -17.17
CA LEU A 588 37.06 3.76 -16.54
C LEU A 588 37.54 2.29 -16.69
N ASP A 589 38.85 2.09 -16.83
CA ASP A 589 39.44 0.77 -17.10
C ASP A 589 39.15 -0.20 -15.94
N ARG A 590 38.57 -1.37 -16.26
CA ARG A 590 38.18 -2.41 -15.28
C ARG A 590 37.16 -1.96 -14.21
N ALA A 591 36.49 -0.82 -14.41
CA ALA A 591 35.39 -0.37 -13.56
C ALA A 591 34.13 -1.25 -13.70
N ASP A 592 33.26 -1.22 -12.69
CA ASP A 592 31.93 -1.84 -12.74
C ASP A 592 30.85 -0.76 -12.91
N LEU A 593 30.32 -0.59 -14.12
CA LEU A 593 29.40 0.50 -14.47
C LEU A 593 27.94 0.04 -14.51
N ARG A 594 27.58 -1.14 -14.00
CA ARG A 594 26.23 -1.70 -14.16
C ARG A 594 25.15 -0.75 -13.64
N GLN A 595 24.07 -0.60 -14.41
CA GLN A 595 23.00 0.38 -14.13
C GLN A 595 23.43 1.87 -14.12
N ALA A 596 24.70 2.21 -14.33
CA ALA A 596 25.17 3.59 -14.32
C ALA A 596 24.65 4.38 -15.52
N THR A 597 24.34 5.66 -15.31
CA THR A 597 23.92 6.57 -16.38
C THR A 597 25.12 7.39 -16.87
N LEU A 598 25.61 7.09 -18.07
CA LEU A 598 26.80 7.74 -18.65
C LEU A 598 26.44 9.01 -19.44
N THR A 599 27.40 9.95 -19.51
CA THR A 599 27.36 11.09 -20.43
C THR A 599 27.76 10.69 -21.86
N GLY A 600 27.33 11.46 -22.86
CA GLY A 600 27.63 11.22 -24.27
C GLY A 600 29.10 11.47 -24.67
N ASP A 601 29.89 12.09 -23.78
CA ASP A 601 31.34 12.25 -23.96
C ASP A 601 32.11 10.91 -23.81
N ILE A 602 31.53 9.90 -23.17
CA ILE A 602 32.18 8.61 -22.89
C ILE A 602 32.03 7.67 -24.08
N SER A 603 33.17 7.31 -24.68
CA SER A 603 33.31 6.38 -25.81
C SER A 603 33.66 4.97 -25.33
N MET A 604 33.41 3.94 -26.16
CA MET A 604 33.88 2.57 -25.89
C MET A 604 35.41 2.43 -25.81
N SER A 605 36.16 3.46 -26.19
CA SER A 605 37.61 3.54 -26.01
C SER A 605 38.07 3.74 -24.56
N ASP A 606 37.16 4.20 -23.68
CA ASP A 606 37.51 4.87 -22.43
C ASP A 606 37.30 3.97 -21.19
N TYR A 607 36.74 2.77 -21.38
CA TYR A 607 36.43 1.78 -20.34
C TYR A 607 36.96 0.37 -20.70
N ARG A 608 38.28 0.21 -20.86
CA ARG A 608 38.85 -1.08 -21.28
C ARG A 608 38.64 -2.13 -20.20
N TYR A 609 38.17 -3.30 -20.63
CA TYR A 609 37.87 -4.44 -19.75
C TYR A 609 36.84 -4.14 -18.65
N ALA A 610 36.12 -3.02 -18.71
CA ALA A 610 35.08 -2.67 -17.74
C ALA A 610 33.78 -3.46 -17.98
N ILE A 611 32.95 -3.54 -16.95
CA ILE A 611 31.58 -4.02 -17.05
C ILE A 611 30.71 -2.83 -17.43
N SER A 612 30.08 -2.85 -18.61
CA SER A 612 29.25 -1.73 -19.09
C SER A 612 27.95 -1.55 -18.27
N PRO A 613 27.22 -0.42 -18.44
CA PRO A 613 25.89 -0.22 -17.85
C PRO A 613 24.88 -1.35 -18.08
N THR A 614 24.97 -2.04 -19.22
CA THR A 614 24.12 -3.19 -19.57
C THR A 614 24.72 -4.52 -19.11
N GLY A 615 25.69 -4.52 -18.19
CA GLY A 615 26.40 -5.72 -17.75
C GLY A 615 27.25 -6.38 -18.83
N LYS A 616 27.66 -5.66 -19.88
CA LYS A 616 28.47 -6.23 -20.98
C LYS A 616 29.96 -5.93 -20.80
N ILE A 617 30.79 -6.98 -20.84
CA ILE A 617 32.24 -6.86 -20.97
C ILE A 617 32.60 -7.03 -22.45
N ALA A 618 33.21 -6.02 -23.05
CA ALA A 618 33.44 -5.96 -24.51
C ALA A 618 34.67 -6.74 -24.99
N VAL A 619 35.71 -6.81 -24.14
CA VAL A 619 36.93 -7.60 -24.27
C VAL A 619 37.34 -7.94 -22.84
N LEU A 620 37.93 -9.12 -22.59
CA LEU A 620 38.42 -9.52 -21.27
C LEU A 620 39.80 -10.20 -21.42
N ALA A 621 40.81 -9.38 -21.73
CA ALA A 621 42.18 -9.80 -22.01
C ALA A 621 43.17 -9.08 -21.08
N LEU A 622 43.10 -9.40 -19.79
CA LEU A 622 43.83 -8.71 -18.72
C LEU A 622 45.35 -8.94 -18.78
N ASP A 623 46.16 -7.89 -18.78
CA ASP A 623 47.62 -8.01 -18.72
C ASP A 623 48.12 -8.49 -17.34
N ALA A 624 49.40 -8.84 -17.26
CA ALA A 624 50.04 -9.27 -16.02
C ALA A 624 49.87 -8.23 -14.88
N GLY A 625 49.18 -8.62 -13.82
CA GLY A 625 48.90 -7.78 -12.64
C GLY A 625 47.65 -6.90 -12.74
N GLN A 626 46.84 -6.99 -13.81
CA GLN A 626 45.54 -6.33 -13.89
C GLN A 626 44.45 -7.19 -13.25
N THR A 627 43.54 -6.57 -12.49
CA THR A 627 42.39 -7.25 -11.89
C THR A 627 41.07 -6.68 -12.41
N LEU A 628 40.16 -7.52 -12.91
CA LEU A 628 38.76 -7.14 -13.08
C LEU A 628 37.94 -7.69 -11.92
N THR A 629 37.26 -6.82 -11.19
CA THR A 629 36.39 -7.20 -10.07
C THR A 629 34.93 -7.25 -10.50
N VAL A 630 34.30 -8.41 -10.39
CA VAL A 630 32.85 -8.63 -10.59
C VAL A 630 32.22 -8.84 -9.21
N ARG A 631 31.45 -7.85 -8.76
CA ARG A 631 30.74 -7.86 -7.47
C ARG A 631 29.35 -8.48 -7.65
N ASN A 632 28.70 -9.00 -6.60
CA ASN A 632 27.27 -9.28 -6.71
C ASN A 632 26.49 -7.97 -6.96
N ASP A 633 25.37 -8.04 -7.68
CA ASP A 633 24.40 -6.95 -7.74
C ASP A 633 22.98 -7.54 -7.75
N PRO A 634 22.28 -7.58 -6.60
CA PRO A 634 20.93 -8.16 -6.50
C PRO A 634 19.89 -7.36 -7.31
N ARG A 635 20.20 -6.09 -7.66
CA ARG A 635 19.33 -5.21 -8.46
C ARG A 635 19.45 -5.50 -9.95
N PHE A 636 20.54 -6.14 -10.39
CA PHE A 636 20.82 -6.32 -11.80
C PHE A 636 19.82 -7.26 -12.48
N ARG A 637 19.19 -6.75 -13.54
CA ARG A 637 18.35 -7.50 -14.46
C ARG A 637 18.69 -7.05 -15.87
N LEU A 638 19.24 -7.96 -16.68
CA LEU A 638 19.18 -7.81 -18.13
C LEU A 638 17.71 -7.81 -18.56
N ASP A 639 17.39 -7.03 -19.60
CA ASP A 639 16.07 -7.03 -20.21
C ASP A 639 15.59 -8.46 -20.52
N GLU A 640 14.27 -8.67 -20.43
CA GLU A 640 13.55 -9.96 -20.23
C GLU A 640 13.86 -11.11 -21.22
N HIS A 641 14.72 -10.89 -22.21
CA HIS A 641 15.02 -11.81 -23.31
C HIS A 641 16.37 -12.54 -23.18
N VAL A 642 17.20 -12.24 -22.16
CA VAL A 642 18.53 -12.87 -22.00
C VAL A 642 18.71 -13.60 -20.66
N GLY A 643 18.01 -13.22 -19.59
CA GLY A 643 18.18 -13.81 -18.24
C GLY A 643 19.25 -13.11 -17.40
N SER A 644 19.29 -13.34 -16.09
CA SER A 644 20.20 -12.66 -15.15
C SER A 644 21.66 -13.09 -15.28
N GLY A 645 22.59 -12.14 -15.32
CA GLY A 645 24.04 -12.39 -15.37
C GLY A 645 24.83 -11.22 -15.98
N VAL A 646 26.16 -11.29 -15.95
CA VAL A 646 27.08 -10.39 -16.68
C VAL A 646 27.43 -11.05 -18.01
N VAL A 647 27.33 -10.34 -19.14
CA VAL A 647 27.61 -10.91 -20.48
C VAL A 647 29.01 -10.51 -20.95
N ALA A 648 29.93 -11.47 -20.98
CA ALA A 648 31.25 -11.31 -21.57
C ALA A 648 31.23 -11.71 -23.05
N VAL A 649 31.73 -10.83 -23.91
CA VAL A 649 31.91 -11.07 -25.36
C VAL A 649 33.41 -11.07 -25.65
N PHE A 650 33.88 -12.03 -26.45
CA PHE A 650 35.31 -12.34 -26.54
C PHE A 650 35.87 -12.43 -27.96
N GLU A 651 37.02 -11.79 -28.14
CA GLU A 651 38.08 -12.31 -29.00
C GLU A 651 38.97 -13.27 -28.17
N THR A 652 38.51 -14.53 -28.15
CA THR A 652 39.11 -15.81 -27.69
C THR A 652 39.65 -15.98 -26.26
N ASP A 653 40.69 -15.28 -25.81
CA ASP A 653 41.63 -15.81 -24.78
C ASP A 653 41.66 -15.05 -23.43
N PHE A 654 41.78 -15.78 -22.30
CA PHE A 654 42.19 -15.24 -21.00
C PHE A 654 43.73 -15.28 -20.88
N ASN A 655 44.36 -14.14 -20.57
CA ASN A 655 45.82 -13.99 -20.51
C ASN A 655 46.43 -14.51 -19.19
N ALA A 656 47.59 -15.16 -19.29
CA ALA A 656 48.23 -15.93 -18.21
C ALA A 656 48.80 -15.14 -17.01
N GLY A 657 48.42 -13.88 -16.82
CA GLY A 657 48.87 -13.04 -15.71
C GLY A 657 47.83 -12.07 -15.16
N GLY A 658 46.62 -12.02 -15.72
CA GLY A 658 45.52 -11.22 -15.20
C GLY A 658 44.66 -11.99 -14.19
N THR A 659 43.92 -11.26 -13.36
CA THR A 659 43.04 -11.82 -12.33
C THR A 659 41.59 -11.45 -12.57
N LEU A 660 40.70 -12.44 -12.63
CA LEU A 660 39.27 -12.22 -12.45
C LEU A 660 38.95 -12.36 -10.96
N ARG A 661 38.41 -11.33 -10.33
CA ARG A 661 38.03 -11.33 -8.92
C ARG A 661 36.50 -11.37 -8.81
N LEU A 662 35.96 -12.40 -8.19
CA LEU A 662 34.52 -12.50 -7.89
C LEU A 662 34.32 -12.18 -6.41
N VAL A 663 33.46 -11.21 -6.11
CA VAL A 663 33.18 -10.73 -4.76
C VAL A 663 31.74 -11.09 -4.41
N VAL A 664 31.55 -12.07 -3.52
CA VAL A 664 30.22 -12.54 -3.08
C VAL A 664 29.78 -11.89 -1.78
N ASP A 665 28.47 -11.75 -1.61
CA ASP A 665 27.82 -11.22 -0.42
C ASP A 665 26.73 -12.18 0.10
N GLU A 666 25.92 -11.71 1.04
CA GLU A 666 24.80 -12.48 1.59
C GLU A 666 23.58 -12.56 0.66
N ASP A 667 23.50 -11.72 -0.36
CA ASP A 667 22.40 -11.73 -1.31
C ASP A 667 22.49 -12.89 -2.32
N PRO A 668 21.37 -13.30 -2.96
CA PRO A 668 21.40 -14.26 -4.05
C PRO A 668 22.29 -13.76 -5.19
N TRP A 669 23.28 -14.57 -5.59
CA TRP A 669 24.19 -14.23 -6.67
C TRP A 669 23.46 -14.02 -8.01
N ARG A 670 23.62 -12.83 -8.61
CA ARG A 670 23.04 -12.45 -9.90
C ARG A 670 24.06 -12.00 -10.94
N SER A 671 25.35 -12.04 -10.61
CA SER A 671 26.46 -11.58 -11.46
C SER A 671 27.11 -12.69 -12.30
N THR A 672 26.40 -13.79 -12.55
CA THR A 672 26.84 -14.95 -13.35
C THR A 672 27.47 -14.53 -14.68
N LEU A 673 28.74 -14.85 -14.92
CA LEU A 673 29.42 -14.51 -16.17
C LEU A 673 29.02 -15.46 -17.30
N ARG A 674 28.50 -14.89 -18.38
CA ARG A 674 27.99 -15.63 -19.55
C ARG A 674 28.82 -15.28 -20.78
N PHE A 675 29.28 -16.29 -21.51
CA PHE A 675 30.17 -16.09 -22.66
C PHE A 675 29.39 -16.17 -23.98
N GLN A 676 29.51 -15.14 -24.82
CA GLN A 676 28.96 -15.15 -26.17
C GLN A 676 30.05 -15.57 -27.18
N THR A 677 29.96 -16.80 -27.71
CA THR A 677 30.95 -17.37 -28.64
C THR A 677 30.28 -18.08 -29.83
N ASP A 678 30.81 -17.88 -31.04
CA ASP A 678 30.41 -18.62 -32.25
C ASP A 678 31.16 -19.98 -32.33
N ASP A 679 30.74 -20.96 -31.52
CA ASP A 679 31.30 -22.33 -31.42
C ASP A 679 32.80 -22.44 -31.06
N GLN A 680 33.43 -21.38 -30.52
CA GLN A 680 34.80 -21.41 -30.02
C GLN A 680 34.88 -21.98 -28.59
N THR A 681 35.86 -22.87 -28.32
CA THR A 681 36.17 -23.33 -26.96
C THR A 681 36.93 -22.23 -26.21
N ILE A 682 36.48 -21.89 -25.00
CA ILE A 682 37.13 -20.88 -24.16
C ILE A 682 38.43 -21.46 -23.60
N ALA A 683 39.55 -20.75 -23.77
CA ALA A 683 40.84 -21.11 -23.17
C ALA A 683 41.05 -20.31 -21.88
N LEU A 684 41.22 -21.00 -20.76
CA LEU A 684 41.43 -20.42 -19.43
C LEU A 684 42.92 -20.43 -19.07
N SER A 685 43.41 -19.27 -18.66
CA SER A 685 44.70 -19.09 -17.98
C SER A 685 44.64 -17.82 -17.12
N GLY A 686 45.66 -17.57 -16.29
CA GLY A 686 45.63 -16.50 -15.30
C GLY A 686 44.82 -16.91 -14.07
N ALA A 687 44.48 -15.95 -13.22
CA ALA A 687 43.94 -16.22 -11.89
C ALA A 687 42.43 -15.97 -11.75
N LEU A 688 41.79 -16.74 -10.87
CA LEU A 688 40.43 -16.52 -10.39
C LEU A 688 40.47 -16.34 -8.87
N SER A 689 40.19 -15.13 -8.39
CA SER A 689 40.03 -14.84 -6.96
C SER A 689 38.57 -14.98 -6.55
N LEU A 690 38.32 -15.76 -5.49
CA LEU A 690 37.01 -15.84 -4.83
C LEU A 690 37.12 -15.13 -3.47
N ASP A 691 36.50 -13.97 -3.39
CA ASP A 691 36.52 -13.06 -2.25
C ASP A 691 35.11 -12.74 -1.77
N PHE A 692 35.03 -12.12 -0.59
CA PHE A 692 33.78 -11.67 0.04
C PHE A 692 33.71 -10.14 0.01
N ASP A 693 32.49 -9.59 -0.08
CA ASP A 693 32.26 -8.16 0.18
C ASP A 693 32.65 -7.85 1.65
N PRO A 694 33.30 -6.71 1.96
CA PRO A 694 33.75 -6.39 3.31
C PRO A 694 32.65 -6.45 4.39
N ASP A 695 31.38 -6.22 4.03
CA ASP A 695 30.25 -6.23 4.96
C ASP A 695 29.59 -7.62 5.08
N ALA A 696 29.97 -8.60 4.26
CA ALA A 696 29.41 -9.95 4.30
C ALA A 696 30.08 -10.82 5.39
N SER A 697 29.31 -11.68 6.08
CA SER A 697 29.87 -12.68 6.99
C SER A 697 30.07 -14.01 6.27
N PRO A 698 31.31 -14.45 5.96
CA PRO A 698 31.55 -15.66 5.16
C PRO A 698 30.96 -16.94 5.77
N ASP A 699 30.87 -17.02 7.10
CA ASP A 699 30.25 -18.13 7.83
C ASP A 699 28.79 -18.37 7.42
N ASN A 700 28.04 -17.30 7.13
CA ASN A 700 26.64 -17.39 6.69
C ASN A 700 26.48 -17.98 5.28
N LEU A 701 27.58 -18.14 4.54
CA LEU A 701 27.64 -18.60 3.16
C LEU A 701 28.12 -20.05 3.03
N VAL A 702 28.50 -20.70 4.14
CA VAL A 702 28.93 -22.09 4.16
C VAL A 702 27.76 -23.00 3.75
N GLY A 703 28.03 -23.93 2.83
CA GLY A 703 27.04 -24.79 2.19
C GLY A 703 26.29 -24.15 1.01
N ARG A 704 26.53 -22.87 0.71
CA ARG A 704 25.86 -22.17 -0.40
C ARG A 704 26.58 -22.39 -1.72
N ALA A 705 25.84 -22.81 -2.74
CA ALA A 705 26.31 -22.91 -4.12
C ALA A 705 26.12 -21.58 -4.86
N PHE A 706 27.14 -21.18 -5.61
CA PHE A 706 27.21 -19.94 -6.39
C PHE A 706 27.44 -20.27 -7.87
N GLN A 707 26.49 -19.86 -8.72
CA GLN A 707 26.58 -20.01 -10.17
C GLN A 707 27.45 -18.89 -10.76
N PHE A 708 28.77 -19.02 -10.70
CA PHE A 708 29.71 -18.00 -11.16
C PHE A 708 29.77 -17.85 -12.67
N PHE A 709 29.62 -18.94 -13.43
CA PHE A 709 29.77 -18.93 -14.88
C PHE A 709 28.60 -19.64 -15.57
N GLU A 710 28.23 -19.25 -16.80
CA GLU A 710 27.48 -20.09 -17.73
C GLU A 710 28.36 -20.39 -18.95
N TRP A 711 28.83 -21.63 -19.04
CA TRP A 711 29.70 -22.08 -20.12
C TRP A 711 28.87 -22.49 -21.35
N PRO A 712 29.11 -21.90 -22.54
CA PRO A 712 28.46 -22.35 -23.78
C PRO A 712 28.95 -23.74 -24.21
N ALA A 713 30.19 -24.08 -23.86
CA ALA A 713 30.80 -25.40 -23.94
C ALA A 713 31.88 -25.51 -22.85
N SER A 714 32.25 -26.73 -22.44
CA SER A 714 33.29 -26.93 -21.42
C SER A 714 34.60 -26.21 -21.81
N PRO A 715 35.15 -25.35 -20.93
CA PRO A 715 36.40 -24.65 -21.21
C PRO A 715 37.60 -25.60 -21.27
N SER A 716 38.69 -25.11 -21.86
CA SER A 716 39.99 -25.79 -21.89
C SER A 716 40.99 -25.04 -20.99
N GLY A 717 41.84 -25.78 -20.28
CA GLY A 717 42.69 -25.20 -19.24
C GLY A 717 41.98 -25.03 -17.89
N SER A 718 42.56 -24.23 -17.01
CA SER A 718 42.06 -23.93 -15.67
C SER A 718 42.60 -22.58 -15.21
N PHE A 719 41.91 -21.92 -14.30
CA PHE A 719 42.45 -20.77 -13.58
C PHE A 719 43.40 -21.21 -12.45
N ASP A 720 44.40 -20.38 -12.17
CA ASP A 720 45.10 -20.40 -10.89
C ASP A 720 44.16 -19.82 -9.82
N ILE A 721 43.65 -20.68 -8.93
CA ILE A 721 42.66 -20.29 -7.94
C ILE A 721 43.32 -19.53 -6.78
N ILE A 722 42.74 -18.39 -6.44
CA ILE A 722 43.05 -17.60 -5.25
C ILE A 722 41.79 -17.58 -4.37
N THR A 723 41.96 -17.87 -3.08
CA THR A 723 40.91 -17.77 -2.06
C THR A 723 41.52 -17.13 -0.82
N GLY A 724 40.71 -16.46 0.00
CA GLY A 724 41.16 -15.99 1.30
C GLY A 724 41.69 -17.13 2.19
N GLU A 725 42.57 -16.79 3.14
CA GLU A 725 43.11 -17.74 4.11
C GLU A 725 41.96 -18.36 4.93
N GLY A 726 42.04 -19.67 5.22
CA GLY A 726 40.98 -20.40 5.92
C GLY A 726 39.75 -20.79 5.08
N HIS A 727 39.53 -20.18 3.90
CA HIS A 727 38.37 -20.47 3.05
C HIS A 727 38.58 -21.71 2.16
N VAL A 728 37.64 -22.66 2.21
CA VAL A 728 37.64 -23.88 1.38
C VAL A 728 36.42 -23.90 0.47
N TRP A 729 36.64 -24.05 -0.84
CA TRP A 729 35.60 -24.11 -1.85
C TRP A 729 35.60 -25.46 -2.57
N ASP A 730 34.42 -26.06 -2.80
CA ASP A 730 34.25 -27.14 -3.78
C ASP A 730 34.13 -26.52 -5.18
N LEU A 731 35.14 -26.80 -6.01
CA LEU A 731 35.25 -26.34 -7.39
C LEU A 731 35.04 -27.48 -8.40
N SER A 732 34.59 -28.66 -7.96
CA SER A 732 34.36 -29.84 -8.81
C SER A 732 33.38 -29.56 -9.96
N ARG A 733 32.48 -28.59 -9.76
CA ARG A 733 31.43 -28.18 -10.69
C ARG A 733 31.78 -26.89 -11.46
N LEU A 734 32.87 -26.21 -11.11
CA LEU A 734 33.23 -24.90 -11.65
C LEU A 734 33.46 -24.93 -13.17
N TYR A 735 34.15 -25.95 -13.67
CA TYR A 735 34.46 -26.10 -15.10
C TYR A 735 33.45 -26.96 -15.88
N THR A 736 32.40 -27.47 -15.22
CA THR A 736 31.36 -28.30 -15.86
C THR A 736 30.02 -27.59 -15.94
N THR A 737 29.50 -27.09 -14.81
CA THR A 737 28.26 -26.31 -14.76
C THR A 737 28.51 -24.82 -14.52
N GLY A 738 29.69 -24.42 -14.05
CA GLY A 738 29.97 -23.02 -13.68
C GLY A 738 29.69 -22.71 -12.21
N GLU A 739 29.44 -23.73 -11.39
CA GLU A 739 29.03 -23.62 -9.99
C GLU A 739 30.19 -23.93 -9.05
N ALA A 740 30.29 -23.19 -7.94
CA ALA A 740 31.20 -23.49 -6.83
C ALA A 740 30.48 -23.31 -5.50
N THR A 741 30.85 -24.10 -4.50
CA THR A 741 30.21 -24.09 -3.17
C THR A 741 31.22 -23.76 -2.10
N LEU A 742 30.91 -22.84 -1.18
CA LEU A 742 31.75 -22.60 0.00
C LEU A 742 31.55 -23.74 1.00
N VAL A 743 32.60 -24.43 1.40
CA VAL A 743 32.56 -25.66 2.22
C VAL A 743 32.92 -25.40 3.68
N SER A 744 33.87 -24.51 3.94
CA SER A 744 34.23 -24.09 5.30
C SER A 744 34.99 -22.76 5.32
N VAL A 745 34.92 -22.06 6.46
CA VAL A 745 35.67 -20.84 6.78
C VAL A 745 36.46 -21.10 8.06
N ASP A 746 37.76 -20.84 8.09
CA ASP A 746 38.65 -21.09 9.25
C ASP A 746 38.54 -22.49 9.90
N GLY A 747 38.19 -23.50 9.09
CA GLY A 747 37.93 -24.86 9.58
C GLY A 747 36.59 -25.04 10.31
N GLN A 748 35.79 -23.98 10.47
CA GLN A 748 34.37 -24.10 10.78
C GLN A 748 33.66 -24.69 9.57
N THR A 749 33.44 -26.00 9.66
CA THR A 749 32.47 -26.71 8.82
C THR A 749 31.14 -26.66 9.57
N LEU A 750 30.04 -26.38 8.88
CA LEU A 750 28.71 -26.67 9.42
C LEU A 750 28.62 -28.20 9.59
N THR A 751 28.81 -28.69 10.82
CA THR A 751 28.92 -30.12 11.12
C THR A 751 27.59 -30.66 11.65
N LEU A 752 26.97 -31.57 10.91
CA LEU A 752 25.85 -32.36 11.38
C LEU A 752 26.35 -33.72 11.90
N ALA A 753 26.49 -33.90 13.21
CA ALA A 753 27.13 -35.10 13.77
C ALA A 753 26.55 -36.41 13.18
N GLY A 754 27.41 -37.26 12.60
CA GLY A 754 27.01 -38.49 11.91
C GLY A 754 26.89 -38.38 10.37
N ASP A 755 26.92 -37.17 9.81
CA ASP A 755 27.10 -36.87 8.38
C ASP A 755 28.58 -37.09 8.02
N PHE A 756 28.93 -38.32 7.64
CA PHE A 756 30.30 -38.75 7.38
C PHE A 756 30.76 -38.49 5.95
N ASN A 757 29.85 -38.13 5.04
CA ASN A 757 30.16 -37.76 3.65
C ASN A 757 30.13 -36.23 3.38
N LEU A 758 29.64 -35.44 4.33
CA LEU A 758 29.41 -33.99 4.28
C LEU A 758 28.40 -33.54 3.21
N ASP A 759 27.33 -34.32 2.99
CA ASP A 759 26.23 -33.93 2.09
C ASP A 759 25.11 -33.10 2.74
N GLY A 760 25.27 -32.78 4.03
CA GLY A 760 24.34 -31.98 4.83
C GLY A 760 23.17 -32.80 5.39
N ARG A 761 23.21 -34.13 5.28
CA ARG A 761 22.21 -35.07 5.81
C ARG A 761 22.91 -36.19 6.55
N VAL A 762 22.17 -36.90 7.38
CA VAL A 762 22.63 -38.17 7.96
C VAL A 762 21.74 -39.27 7.38
N ASP A 763 22.18 -39.94 6.33
CA ASP A 763 21.39 -40.95 5.61
C ASP A 763 22.13 -42.29 5.35
N ALA A 764 21.65 -43.09 4.41
CA ALA A 764 22.21 -44.40 4.08
C ALA A 764 23.57 -44.32 3.34
N ALA A 765 23.91 -43.15 2.79
CA ALA A 765 25.24 -42.87 2.25
C ALA A 765 26.28 -42.85 3.39
N ASP A 766 26.00 -42.17 4.50
CA ASP A 766 26.87 -42.13 5.69
C ASP A 766 27.08 -43.49 6.32
N TYR A 767 26.01 -44.29 6.38
CA TYR A 767 26.11 -45.69 6.80
C TYR A 767 27.12 -46.46 5.95
N THR A 768 27.11 -46.22 4.64
CA THR A 768 28.01 -46.87 3.69
C THR A 768 29.46 -46.40 3.91
N VAL A 769 29.66 -45.09 4.11
CA VAL A 769 30.99 -44.50 4.40
C VAL A 769 31.54 -44.99 5.75
N TRP A 770 30.72 -45.06 6.81
CA TRP A 770 31.08 -45.68 8.08
C TRP A 770 31.46 -47.15 7.90
N ARG A 771 30.56 -47.95 7.32
CA ARG A 771 30.70 -49.41 7.17
C ARG A 771 32.00 -49.77 6.45
N ASP A 772 32.34 -49.05 5.39
CA ASP A 772 33.52 -49.34 4.56
C ASP A 772 34.84 -48.86 5.19
N ASN A 773 34.77 -48.12 6.31
CA ASN A 773 35.91 -47.66 7.11
C ASN A 773 35.98 -48.27 8.54
N VAL A 774 35.07 -49.17 8.92
CA VAL A 774 35.11 -49.86 10.23
C VAL A 774 36.47 -50.54 10.45
N GLY A 775 37.05 -50.31 11.64
CA GLY A 775 38.36 -50.82 12.03
C GLY A 775 39.57 -49.98 11.56
N ARG A 776 39.34 -48.86 10.86
CA ARG A 776 40.40 -47.84 10.61
C ARG A 776 40.53 -46.89 11.81
N PRO A 777 41.64 -46.13 11.92
CA PRO A 777 41.78 -45.11 12.96
C PRO A 777 40.67 -44.06 12.91
N VAL A 778 40.23 -43.62 14.09
CA VAL A 778 39.39 -42.43 14.29
C VAL A 778 39.99 -41.22 13.58
N GLY A 779 39.13 -40.37 13.01
CA GLY A 779 39.54 -39.26 12.12
C GLY A 779 39.73 -39.66 10.64
N THR A 780 39.34 -40.88 10.23
CA THR A 780 39.21 -41.24 8.80
C THR A 780 37.84 -40.85 8.22
N LEU A 781 36.83 -40.61 9.06
CA LEU A 781 35.52 -40.07 8.66
C LEU A 781 35.52 -38.55 8.82
N LEU A 782 34.85 -37.83 7.93
CA LEU A 782 34.94 -36.36 7.83
C LEU A 782 34.30 -35.62 9.01
N ASN A 783 33.38 -36.26 9.72
CA ASN A 783 32.62 -35.68 10.84
C ASN A 783 32.58 -36.65 12.04
N ASP A 784 33.73 -37.24 12.34
CA ASP A 784 33.96 -38.07 13.53
C ASP A 784 34.15 -37.19 14.76
N THR A 785 33.33 -37.35 15.79
CA THR A 785 33.47 -36.60 17.05
C THR A 785 34.35 -37.32 18.08
N ALA A 786 34.80 -38.55 17.80
CA ALA A 786 35.75 -39.25 18.66
C ALA A 786 37.17 -38.70 18.44
N THR A 787 38.00 -38.74 19.48
CA THR A 787 39.37 -38.19 19.44
C THR A 787 40.47 -39.24 19.50
N GLU A 788 40.17 -40.47 19.93
CA GLU A 788 41.09 -41.60 19.97
C GLU A 788 40.36 -42.92 19.68
N GLY A 789 41.02 -43.89 19.05
CA GLY A 789 40.50 -45.25 18.86
C GLY A 789 40.42 -45.74 17.41
N LEU A 790 39.51 -46.69 17.16
CA LEU A 790 39.18 -47.20 15.83
C LEU A 790 37.69 -46.97 15.55
N ILE A 791 37.36 -46.67 14.30
CA ILE A 791 35.98 -46.50 13.82
C ILE A 791 35.19 -47.78 14.06
N GLY A 792 34.08 -47.68 14.78
CA GLY A 792 33.30 -48.84 15.18
C GLY A 792 31.92 -48.46 15.74
N ASP A 793 31.54 -49.13 16.83
CA ASP A 793 30.20 -49.03 17.44
C ASP A 793 29.84 -47.61 17.90
N GLU A 794 30.81 -46.78 18.24
CA GLU A 794 30.62 -45.38 18.67
C GLU A 794 30.20 -44.48 17.49
N GLN A 795 30.90 -44.56 16.36
CA GLN A 795 30.52 -43.86 15.12
C GLN A 795 29.20 -44.41 14.53
N TYR A 796 28.94 -45.72 14.70
CA TYR A 796 27.64 -46.29 14.35
C TYR A 796 26.51 -45.71 15.20
N ALA A 797 26.73 -45.58 16.52
CA ALA A 797 25.76 -44.96 17.41
C ALA A 797 25.56 -43.47 17.09
N LEU A 798 26.62 -42.75 16.71
CA LEU A 798 26.56 -41.35 16.28
C LEU A 798 25.71 -41.18 15.02
N TRP A 799 25.96 -42.00 13.98
CA TRP A 799 25.14 -42.04 12.78
C TRP A 799 23.68 -42.43 13.09
N ALA A 800 23.47 -43.52 13.83
CA ALA A 800 22.13 -44.02 14.12
C ALA A 800 21.28 -43.08 14.99
N ALA A 801 21.93 -42.30 15.87
CA ALA A 801 21.26 -41.30 16.71
C ALA A 801 20.81 -40.06 15.90
N ASN A 802 21.51 -39.75 14.81
CA ASN A 802 21.24 -38.58 13.98
C ASN A 802 20.56 -38.94 12.64
N TYR A 803 20.38 -40.22 12.30
CA TYR A 803 19.79 -40.65 11.02
C TYR A 803 18.43 -39.98 10.71
N GLY A 804 18.35 -39.37 9.53
CA GLY A 804 17.20 -38.55 9.09
C GLY A 804 17.31 -37.07 9.47
N SER A 805 18.36 -36.65 10.18
CA SER A 805 18.68 -35.25 10.38
C SER A 805 19.17 -34.61 9.09
N VAL A 806 18.88 -33.33 8.94
CA VAL A 806 19.33 -32.49 7.83
C VAL A 806 19.82 -31.20 8.45
N LEU A 807 20.97 -30.70 7.97
CA LEU A 807 21.50 -29.42 8.40
C LEU A 807 20.48 -28.34 8.04
N ALA A 808 20.05 -27.58 9.04
CA ALA A 808 19.02 -26.56 8.83
C ALA A 808 19.57 -25.54 7.83
N ALA A 809 19.00 -25.51 6.62
CA ALA A 809 19.34 -24.52 5.62
C ALA A 809 19.15 -23.13 6.23
N ALA A 810 20.22 -22.33 6.26
CA ALA A 810 20.12 -20.91 6.57
C ALA A 810 19.04 -20.31 5.66
N HIS A 811 18.02 -19.73 6.29
CA HIS A 811 16.67 -19.51 5.76
C HIS A 811 16.51 -19.61 4.24
N THR A 812 15.90 -20.70 3.77
CA THR A 812 15.07 -20.59 2.56
C THR A 812 13.92 -19.63 2.90
N ALA A 813 14.07 -18.36 2.51
CA ALA A 813 12.93 -17.46 2.41
C ALA A 813 11.83 -18.17 1.59
N PRO A 814 10.54 -18.08 1.98
CA PRO A 814 9.50 -18.78 1.25
C PRO A 814 9.52 -18.35 -0.22
N GLU A 815 9.45 -19.31 -1.15
CA GLU A 815 9.00 -18.96 -2.50
C GLU A 815 7.67 -18.22 -2.37
N PRO A 816 7.45 -17.13 -3.13
CA PRO A 816 6.19 -16.42 -3.09
C PRO A 816 5.09 -17.32 -3.66
N ALA A 817 4.41 -18.04 -2.77
CA ALA A 817 3.15 -18.69 -3.06
C ALA A 817 2.23 -17.65 -3.71
N ALA A 818 1.61 -18.00 -4.83
CA ALA A 818 0.69 -17.14 -5.55
C ALA A 818 -0.55 -16.83 -4.69
N ALA A 819 -0.44 -15.79 -3.86
CA ALA A 819 -1.46 -15.34 -2.93
C ALA A 819 -1.94 -13.94 -3.35
N LEU A 820 -3.10 -13.94 -4.00
CA LEU A 820 -3.84 -12.76 -4.41
C LEU A 820 -4.33 -11.97 -3.18
N LEU A 821 -3.76 -10.80 -2.90
CA LEU A 821 -4.31 -9.75 -2.03
C LEU A 821 -3.70 -8.40 -2.49
N LEU A 822 -4.39 -7.57 -3.28
CA LEU A 822 -5.38 -6.58 -2.81
C LEU A 822 -4.89 -5.76 -1.59
N PHE A 823 -4.15 -4.67 -1.85
CA PHE A 823 -4.40 -3.40 -1.19
C PHE A 823 -4.07 -2.20 -2.09
N THR A 824 -4.77 -1.10 -1.83
CA THR A 824 -4.82 0.12 -2.63
C THR A 824 -3.64 1.06 -2.38
N ALA A 825 -2.97 1.52 -3.44
CA ALA A 825 -2.09 2.69 -3.38
C ALA A 825 -2.79 3.91 -3.98
N VAL A 826 -3.24 4.84 -3.14
CA VAL A 826 -3.58 6.20 -3.55
C VAL A 826 -2.26 6.95 -3.73
N GLY A 827 -1.91 7.28 -4.98
CA GLY A 827 -0.64 7.91 -5.33
C GLY A 827 -0.79 8.79 -6.57
N VAL A 828 -1.18 10.04 -6.36
CA VAL A 828 -1.42 11.02 -7.43
C VAL A 828 -0.12 11.33 -8.17
N HIS A 829 -0.10 11.13 -9.48
CA HIS A 829 0.76 11.89 -10.40
C HIS A 829 -0.02 12.31 -11.64
N GLY A 830 -0.23 13.63 -11.75
CA GLY A 830 -1.09 14.21 -12.78
C GLY A 830 -0.46 14.17 -14.17
N ARG A 831 -1.15 13.57 -15.14
CA ARG A 831 -0.92 13.83 -16.57
C ARG A 831 -2.09 14.60 -17.16
N PHE A 832 -1.83 15.87 -17.50
CA PHE A 832 -2.75 16.72 -18.25
C PHE A 832 -3.21 16.05 -19.55
N ARG A 833 -4.51 15.81 -19.69
CA ARG A 833 -5.17 15.70 -21.00
C ARG A 833 -6.43 16.56 -21.03
N ARG A 834 -6.35 17.66 -21.79
CA ARG A 834 -7.51 18.46 -22.19
C ARG A 834 -8.47 17.60 -23.03
N SER A 835 -9.74 17.54 -22.66
CA SER A 835 -10.81 17.27 -23.63
C SER A 835 -12.02 18.15 -23.31
N ARG A 836 -12.53 18.81 -24.36
CA ARG A 836 -13.68 19.72 -24.31
C ARG A 836 -14.96 18.90 -24.13
N TRP A 837 -15.91 19.42 -23.35
CA TRP A 837 -17.31 19.03 -23.48
C TRP A 837 -18.06 19.97 -24.42
N ARG A 838 -19.07 19.39 -25.07
CA ARG A 838 -20.28 20.04 -25.57
C ARG A 838 -21.45 19.52 -24.76
#